data_AF-A0A922K6J8-F1
#
_entry.id   AF-A0A922K6J8-F1
#
_cell.length_a   1.000
_cell.length_b   1.000
_cell.length_c   1.000
_cell.angle_alpha   90.00
_cell.angle_beta   90.00
_cell.angle_gamma   90.00
#
_symmetry.space_group_name_H-M   'P 1'
#
loop_
_entity.id
_entity.type
_entity.pdbx_description
1 polymer ?
#
loop_
_entity_poly.entity_id
_entity_poly.type
_entity_poly.pdbx_seq_one_letter_code
_entity_poly.pdbx_strand_id
1 'polypeptide(L)'
;MHNQNCFALSQTQELLSSNLSHFTILHTMATLKTLLSSAQPPAKAEHSVLTMSDDQIMNTIYATHIHGDEKFDVDSLFAVTENILQRATHLVDNVVLGTKTQLEHLDEKVPKASFNPPSCTLKALSCEMSCKAPGEEIAHKTTLSILNKLAHYSWDAKAVLTLAAFALDYGDFWMLADLHSSDQLAKSVGILKRVPVVLKRPGLQKYGKAIVELNNLIKATLEVIESVFELEKLTVYDTKDVPALAGAMDRIPVDVYWAIITVVACTTQMCCITGDEGKKQELSPFAQKINVLLNVLRRTIKLAHEQIDVIEAYRKLKKIFQTPSEVMEVFKALIFHKDAEPSLIDGSTNKLVSIDVLKKKDVLFFISSLDITIEEISILKPVYDGISKKDQHKIVWIPIVEHWTDELRKKFEVLRSKMPWYTVQYFSPVVGIKFIKEEWNFKNKPIVVVINPRGKVEHPNALHIIKVWGIKAFPFTREAEGVLATKEDVMEDIMVGVNQKLPVVIKDDRYIFFYGGKDNEWVQQFTKKATALANDPAIKEARIYIELVLVGKNEKGQDDVGILGRFWDKMESFFFSKTEKKTEPDAVTREIQKLLSYKNESGWVVLSKGSKVIFTGHGTTVMKVVDEFDKWKGYVREIGYEIIFKQYHDKVIEVNRPCSRVDIPLGVGKVPEHMHCPHCPRVMETYISFKCCHVDGALNSLH
;
A
#
# COMPACT_ATOMS: atom_id res chain seq x y z
N MET A 1 -44.40 -7.45 -6.51
CA MET A 1 -44.64 -6.65 -5.30
C MET A 1 -44.54 -7.57 -4.10
N HIS A 2 -43.82 -7.14 -3.06
CA HIS A 2 -43.27 -7.90 -1.92
C HIS A 2 -41.90 -8.58 -2.18
N ASN A 3 -40.98 -8.30 -1.26
CA ASN A 3 -39.54 -8.65 -1.19
C ASN A 3 -38.56 -7.84 -2.04
N GLN A 4 -38.37 -6.55 -1.69
CA GLN A 4 -37.12 -5.83 -2.00
C GLN A 4 -36.81 -4.61 -1.09
N ASN A 5 -37.38 -4.50 0.11
CA ASN A 5 -37.24 -3.32 0.98
C ASN A 5 -36.43 -3.50 2.29
N CYS A 6 -35.69 -4.60 2.48
CA CYS A 6 -34.92 -4.82 3.72
C CYS A 6 -33.41 -4.54 3.65
N PHE A 7 -32.88 -4.05 2.53
CA PHE A 7 -31.42 -3.84 2.40
C PHE A 7 -30.98 -2.37 2.25
N ALA A 8 -31.92 -1.42 2.16
CA ALA A 8 -31.62 0.01 2.03
C ALA A 8 -31.71 0.81 3.34
N LEU A 9 -31.98 0.15 4.47
CA LEU A 9 -32.10 0.80 5.78
C LEU A 9 -30.89 0.59 6.71
N SER A 10 -29.91 -0.24 6.33
CA SER A 10 -28.73 -0.49 7.19
C SER A 10 -27.52 0.40 6.90
N GLN A 11 -27.43 1.05 5.73
CA GLN A 11 -26.25 1.85 5.37
C GLN A 11 -26.37 3.36 5.60
N THR A 12 -27.57 3.89 5.82
CA THR A 12 -27.76 5.31 6.20
C THR A 12 -27.80 5.53 7.72
N GLN A 13 -27.73 4.46 8.52
CA GLN A 13 -27.70 4.51 9.98
C GLN A 13 -26.27 4.52 10.57
N GLU A 14 -25.24 4.24 9.77
CA GLU A 14 -23.82 4.21 10.20
C GLU A 14 -23.05 5.52 9.95
N LEU A 15 -23.58 6.45 9.15
CA LEU A 15 -22.91 7.73 8.85
C LEU A 15 -23.44 8.94 9.65
N LEU A 16 -24.54 8.76 10.40
CA LEU A 16 -25.08 9.78 11.31
C LEU A 16 -24.85 9.46 12.80
N SER A 17 -24.36 8.25 13.12
CA SER A 17 -24.06 7.82 14.49
C SER A 17 -22.65 8.22 14.99
N SER A 18 -21.76 8.66 14.10
CA SER A 18 -20.37 9.01 14.45
C SER A 18 -20.18 10.47 14.89
N ASN A 19 -21.08 11.39 14.54
CA ASN A 19 -20.97 12.82 14.89
C ASN A 19 -21.99 13.31 15.95
N LEU A 20 -22.93 12.45 16.37
CA LEU A 20 -23.89 12.75 17.46
C LEU A 20 -23.53 12.06 18.80
N SER A 21 -22.56 11.16 18.80
CA SER A 21 -22.08 10.46 20.01
C SER A 21 -21.14 11.31 20.87
N HIS A 22 -20.44 12.30 20.31
CA HIS A 22 -19.47 13.11 21.07
C HIS A 22 -20.09 14.22 21.92
N PHE A 23 -21.27 14.74 21.56
CA PHE A 23 -21.94 15.81 22.31
C PHE A 23 -22.98 15.31 23.32
N THR A 24 -23.52 14.10 23.12
CA THR A 24 -24.56 13.51 24.00
C THR A 24 -23.95 12.80 25.22
N ILE A 25 -22.70 12.35 25.14
CA ILE A 25 -21.98 11.67 26.24
C ILE A 25 -21.52 12.68 27.31
N LEU A 26 -21.13 13.91 26.93
CA LEU A 26 -20.75 14.94 27.91
C LEU A 26 -21.94 15.44 28.75
N HIS A 27 -23.14 15.48 28.17
CA HIS A 27 -24.32 16.01 28.87
C HIS A 27 -25.05 14.98 29.74
N THR A 28 -24.95 13.68 29.42
CA THR A 28 -25.51 12.58 30.21
C THR A 28 -24.62 12.18 31.41
N MET A 29 -23.30 12.37 31.31
CA MET A 29 -22.39 12.20 32.46
C MET A 29 -22.54 13.29 33.52
N ALA A 30 -23.09 14.46 33.16
CA ALA A 30 -23.37 15.55 34.11
C ALA A 30 -24.67 15.33 34.90
N THR A 31 -25.68 14.68 34.31
CA THR A 31 -26.97 14.41 34.97
C THR A 31 -26.99 13.12 35.81
N LEU A 32 -26.14 12.12 35.49
CA LEU A 32 -25.99 10.95 36.36
C LEU A 32 -25.19 11.23 37.64
N LYS A 33 -24.37 12.30 37.66
CA LYS A 33 -23.59 12.72 38.84
C LYS A 33 -24.44 13.31 39.96
N THR A 34 -25.68 13.72 39.69
CA THR A 34 -26.57 14.40 40.65
C THR A 34 -27.63 13.48 41.28
N LEU A 35 -27.78 12.23 40.83
CA LEU A 35 -28.83 11.31 41.28
C LEU A 35 -28.34 10.12 42.13
N LEU A 36 -27.04 10.02 42.42
CA LEU A 36 -26.45 8.93 43.21
C LEU A 36 -25.91 9.36 44.59
N SER A 37 -26.29 10.54 45.10
CA SER A 37 -25.87 11.03 46.42
C SER A 37 -26.67 10.49 47.62
N SER A 38 -27.58 9.53 47.42
CA SER A 38 -28.39 8.96 48.50
C SER A 38 -28.41 7.43 48.49
N ALA A 39 -27.27 6.81 48.80
CA ALA A 39 -27.23 5.44 49.31
C ALA A 39 -26.02 5.28 50.21
N GLN A 40 -26.23 4.91 51.48
CA GLN A 40 -25.14 4.46 52.36
C GLN A 40 -24.44 3.25 51.71
N PRO A 41 -23.10 3.18 51.72
CA PRO A 41 -22.38 2.16 50.95
C PRO A 41 -22.46 0.77 51.62
N PRO A 42 -22.69 -0.31 50.85
CA PRO A 42 -22.34 -1.64 51.33
C PRO A 42 -20.81 -1.78 51.34
N ALA A 43 -20.28 -2.54 52.29
CA ALA A 43 -18.86 -2.71 52.56
C ALA A 43 -18.03 -2.99 51.28
N LYS A 44 -16.96 -2.21 51.09
CA LYS A 44 -15.97 -2.36 50.00
C LYS A 44 -15.39 -3.78 50.02
N ALA A 45 -15.67 -4.57 49.00
CA ALA A 45 -14.81 -5.69 48.64
C ALA A 45 -13.57 -5.10 47.96
N GLU A 46 -12.40 -5.29 48.58
CA GLU A 46 -11.12 -4.87 48.02
C GLU A 46 -10.86 -5.65 46.72
N HIS A 47 -10.93 -4.97 45.56
CA HIS A 47 -10.53 -5.55 44.29
C HIS A 47 -9.01 -5.74 44.28
N SER A 48 -8.53 -6.97 44.03
CA SER A 48 -7.10 -7.28 43.95
C SER A 48 -6.42 -6.46 42.86
N VAL A 49 -5.30 -5.81 43.20
CA VAL A 49 -4.52 -4.95 42.28
C VAL A 49 -4.09 -5.73 41.04
N LEU A 50 -3.78 -7.02 41.18
CA LEU A 50 -3.36 -7.90 40.09
C LEU A 50 -4.46 -8.16 39.04
N THR A 51 -5.69 -7.77 39.32
CA THR A 51 -6.87 -7.94 38.45
C THR A 51 -7.39 -6.65 37.82
N MET A 52 -6.75 -5.51 38.10
CA MET A 52 -7.12 -4.22 37.49
C MET A 52 -6.98 -4.28 35.96
N SER A 53 -7.93 -3.66 35.25
CA SER A 53 -7.83 -3.50 33.80
C SER A 53 -6.80 -2.43 33.44
N ASP A 54 -6.28 -2.49 32.20
CA ASP A 54 -5.33 -1.51 31.68
C ASP A 54 -5.91 -0.08 31.76
N ASP A 55 -7.21 0.11 31.48
CA ASP A 55 -7.90 1.41 31.62
C ASP A 55 -7.92 1.92 33.06
N GLN A 56 -8.14 1.04 34.04
CA GLN A 56 -8.16 1.42 35.46
C GLN A 56 -6.77 1.85 35.93
N ILE A 57 -5.73 1.11 35.50
CA ILE A 57 -4.34 1.44 35.78
C ILE A 57 -3.99 2.77 35.11
N MET A 58 -4.31 2.91 33.83
CA MET A 58 -4.03 4.10 33.03
C MET A 58 -4.61 5.36 33.67
N ASN A 59 -5.89 5.34 34.05
CA ASN A 59 -6.54 6.45 34.74
C ASN A 59 -5.86 6.81 36.07
N THR A 60 -5.34 5.81 36.79
CA THR A 60 -4.66 6.02 38.07
C THR A 60 -3.27 6.64 37.89
N ILE A 61 -2.49 6.14 36.92
CA ILE A 61 -1.10 6.56 36.73
C ILE A 61 -0.98 7.88 35.98
N TYR A 62 -1.89 8.18 35.03
CA TYR A 62 -1.87 9.45 34.30
C TYR A 62 -2.14 10.65 35.20
N ALA A 63 -2.92 10.48 36.28
CA ALA A 63 -3.12 11.54 37.29
C ALA A 63 -1.81 11.99 37.96
N THR A 64 -0.76 11.17 37.90
CA THR A 64 0.55 11.43 38.53
C THR A 64 1.59 11.99 37.55
N HIS A 65 1.33 11.98 36.23
CA HIS A 65 2.32 12.33 35.23
C HIS A 65 2.23 13.80 34.81
N ILE A 66 3.39 14.46 34.72
CA ILE A 66 3.55 15.83 34.23
C ILE A 66 4.61 15.80 33.12
N HIS A 67 4.31 16.36 31.95
CA HIS A 67 5.31 16.48 30.88
C HIS A 67 6.45 17.40 31.34
N GLY A 68 7.67 16.91 31.33
CA GLY A 68 8.87 17.64 31.74
C GLY A 68 10.12 17.14 31.01
N ASP A 69 11.12 18.00 30.92
CA ASP A 69 12.40 17.67 30.28
C ASP A 69 13.28 16.84 31.22
N GLU A 70 13.91 15.81 30.65
CA GLU A 70 14.87 14.97 31.34
C GLU A 70 16.12 15.76 31.73
N LYS A 71 16.64 15.48 32.93
CA LYS A 71 17.83 16.15 33.48
C LYS A 71 19.11 15.33 33.36
N PHE A 72 19.05 14.15 32.75
CA PHE A 72 20.18 13.21 32.64
C PHE A 72 20.01 12.32 31.40
N ASP A 73 21.10 11.65 31.02
CA ASP A 73 21.10 10.73 29.87
C ASP A 73 20.54 9.37 30.26
N VAL A 74 19.29 9.09 29.87
CA VAL A 74 18.58 7.87 30.25
C VAL A 74 19.22 6.63 29.64
N ASP A 75 19.67 6.70 28.37
CA ASP A 75 20.39 5.61 27.69
C ASP A 75 21.66 5.17 28.47
N SER A 76 22.48 6.12 28.94
CA SER A 76 23.68 5.78 29.74
C SER A 76 23.31 5.18 31.10
N LEU A 77 22.26 5.65 31.76
CA LEU A 77 21.80 5.06 33.01
C LEU A 77 21.35 3.61 32.79
N PHE A 78 20.62 3.38 31.69
CA PHE A 78 20.14 2.05 31.34
C PHE A 78 21.29 1.09 31.05
N ALA A 79 22.28 1.51 30.23
CA ALA A 79 23.47 0.73 29.95
C ALA A 79 24.23 0.29 31.22
N VAL A 80 24.44 1.21 32.18
CA VAL A 80 25.08 0.89 33.46
C VAL A 80 24.22 -0.09 34.27
N THR A 81 22.91 0.14 34.32
CA THR A 81 21.96 -0.70 35.06
C THR A 81 21.94 -2.13 34.52
N GLU A 82 21.91 -2.27 33.19
CA GLU A 82 21.94 -3.55 32.50
C GLU A 82 23.25 -4.30 32.75
N ASN A 83 24.41 -3.63 32.65
CA ASN A 83 25.71 -4.23 32.97
C ASN A 83 25.74 -4.78 34.41
N ILE A 84 25.19 -4.04 35.39
CA ILE A 84 25.11 -4.48 36.79
C ILE A 84 24.22 -5.73 36.90
N LEU A 85 23.01 -5.69 36.34
CA LEU A 85 22.04 -6.76 36.47
C LEU A 85 22.47 -8.03 35.72
N GLN A 86 23.04 -7.92 34.52
CA GLN A 86 23.55 -9.09 33.78
C GLN A 86 24.64 -9.82 34.57
N ARG A 87 25.60 -9.08 35.14
CA ARG A 87 26.66 -9.65 35.99
C ARG A 87 26.10 -10.25 37.28
N ALA A 88 25.27 -9.51 38.00
CA ALA A 88 24.69 -9.96 39.28
C ALA A 88 23.81 -11.21 39.09
N THR A 89 22.95 -11.22 38.07
CA THR A 89 22.06 -12.35 37.79
C THR A 89 22.81 -13.60 37.36
N HIS A 90 23.93 -13.46 36.65
CA HIS A 90 24.84 -14.57 36.31
C HIS A 90 25.57 -15.13 37.56
N LEU A 91 26.01 -14.26 38.48
CA LEU A 91 26.58 -14.70 39.76
C LEU A 91 25.58 -15.54 40.56
N VAL A 92 24.30 -15.18 40.55
CA VAL A 92 23.25 -15.97 41.20
C VAL A 92 23.15 -17.36 40.62
N ASP A 93 23.14 -17.49 39.29
CA ASP A 93 23.06 -18.78 38.62
C ASP A 93 24.27 -19.66 38.98
N ASN A 94 25.47 -19.07 39.02
CA ASN A 94 26.68 -19.79 39.43
C ASN A 94 26.61 -20.27 40.88
N VAL A 95 26.18 -19.41 41.81
CA VAL A 95 26.17 -19.70 43.26
C VAL A 95 25.04 -20.65 43.65
N VAL A 96 23.87 -20.53 43.03
CA VAL A 96 22.65 -21.26 43.43
C VAL A 96 22.38 -22.48 42.55
N LEU A 97 22.66 -22.40 41.25
CA LEU A 97 22.40 -23.48 40.28
C LEU A 97 23.67 -24.27 39.91
N GLY A 98 24.86 -23.76 40.24
CA GLY A 98 26.13 -24.45 39.99
C GLY A 98 26.58 -24.40 38.51
N THR A 99 26.02 -23.48 37.72
CA THR A 99 26.41 -23.24 36.33
C THR A 99 27.88 -22.79 36.30
N LYS A 100 28.74 -23.44 35.51
CA LYS A 100 30.16 -23.06 35.36
C LYS A 100 30.38 -22.38 34.01
N THR A 101 29.87 -21.18 33.83
CA THR A 101 30.16 -20.33 32.66
C THR A 101 31.18 -19.26 33.04
N GLN A 102 32.22 -19.08 32.21
CA GLN A 102 33.24 -18.03 32.41
C GLN A 102 32.63 -16.65 32.15
N LEU A 103 32.85 -15.71 33.07
CA LEU A 103 32.27 -14.35 33.08
C LEU A 103 32.93 -13.40 32.03
N GLU A 104 33.98 -13.84 31.34
CA GLU A 104 34.89 -12.99 30.55
C GLU A 104 34.34 -12.55 29.17
N HIS A 105 33.14 -12.99 28.77
CA HIS A 105 32.56 -12.75 27.43
C HIS A 105 31.18 -12.05 27.43
N LEU A 106 30.84 -11.26 28.46
CA LEU A 106 29.66 -10.38 28.39
C LEU A 106 30.02 -9.07 27.69
N ASP A 107 29.36 -8.77 26.57
CA ASP A 107 29.49 -7.49 25.87
C ASP A 107 29.00 -6.34 26.77
N GLU A 108 29.92 -5.54 27.31
CA GLU A 108 29.56 -4.39 28.13
C GLU A 108 29.05 -3.22 27.27
N LYS A 109 27.88 -2.69 27.63
CA LYS A 109 27.41 -1.44 27.02
C LYS A 109 28.18 -0.27 27.62
N VAL A 110 28.77 0.56 26.76
CA VAL A 110 29.62 1.68 27.17
C VAL A 110 28.74 2.93 27.38
N PRO A 111 28.64 3.47 28.60
CA PRO A 111 27.95 4.73 28.85
C PRO A 111 28.75 5.92 28.29
N LYS A 112 28.09 7.08 28.10
CA LYS A 112 28.79 8.31 27.70
C LYS A 112 29.86 8.68 28.73
N ALA A 113 31.04 9.09 28.28
CA ALA A 113 32.18 9.40 29.15
C ALA A 113 31.91 10.52 30.18
N SER A 114 30.99 11.44 29.87
CA SER A 114 30.57 12.54 30.76
C SER A 114 29.29 12.24 31.54
N PHE A 115 28.80 11.00 31.54
CA PHE A 115 27.56 10.64 32.19
C PHE A 115 27.67 10.78 33.72
N ASN A 116 26.69 11.47 34.32
CA ASN A 116 26.58 11.60 35.76
C ASN A 116 25.17 11.15 36.20
N PRO A 117 25.03 10.04 36.95
CA PRO A 117 23.73 9.53 37.34
C PRO A 117 23.08 10.44 38.41
N PRO A 118 21.73 10.53 38.44
CA PRO A 118 21.00 11.29 39.45
C PRO A 118 21.02 10.57 40.81
N SER A 119 22.18 10.56 41.47
CA SER A 119 22.47 9.74 42.66
C SER A 119 21.51 9.99 43.84
N CYS A 120 21.13 11.25 44.09
CA CYS A 120 20.14 11.58 45.12
C CYS A 120 18.77 10.99 44.81
N THR A 121 18.35 11.01 43.54
CA THR A 121 17.08 10.42 43.09
C THR A 121 17.12 8.91 43.26
N LEU A 122 18.18 8.24 42.80
CA LEU A 122 18.35 6.79 42.95
C LEU A 122 18.29 6.36 44.42
N LYS A 123 18.98 7.10 45.30
CA LYS A 123 18.95 6.83 46.74
C LYS A 123 17.55 7.04 47.34
N ALA A 124 16.86 8.10 46.95
CA ALA A 124 15.49 8.36 47.40
C ALA A 124 14.52 7.25 46.97
N LEU A 125 14.68 6.70 45.76
CA LEU A 125 13.89 5.58 45.25
C LEU A 125 14.20 4.27 45.98
N SER A 126 15.48 3.95 46.20
CA SER A 126 15.89 2.79 47.00
C SER A 126 15.29 2.85 48.41
N CYS A 127 15.34 4.02 49.07
CA CYS A 127 14.69 4.21 50.37
C CYS A 127 13.17 4.06 50.31
N GLU A 128 12.52 4.51 49.23
CA GLU A 128 11.07 4.37 49.06
C GLU A 128 10.66 2.89 48.90
N MET A 129 11.48 2.05 48.27
CA MET A 129 11.20 0.63 48.05
C MET A 129 11.61 -0.27 49.23
N SER A 130 12.59 0.16 50.02
CA SER A 130 13.17 -0.63 51.11
C SER A 130 12.24 -0.83 52.31
N CYS A 131 12.41 -1.94 53.02
CA CYS A 131 11.78 -2.23 54.31
C CYS A 131 10.23 -2.16 54.32
N LYS A 132 9.58 -2.44 53.18
CA LYS A 132 8.12 -2.56 53.09
C LYS A 132 7.66 -3.96 53.52
N ALA A 133 6.45 -4.05 54.07
CA ALA A 133 5.83 -5.34 54.33
C ALA A 133 5.37 -6.01 53.02
N PRO A 134 5.38 -7.35 52.93
CA PRO A 134 4.87 -8.05 51.74
C PRO A 134 3.38 -7.82 51.50
N GLY A 135 2.98 -7.77 50.23
CA GLY A 135 1.59 -7.67 49.80
C GLY A 135 1.39 -6.85 48.52
N GLU A 136 0.39 -7.23 47.70
CA GLU A 136 0.09 -6.56 46.43
C GLU A 136 -0.32 -5.09 46.62
N GLU A 137 -1.11 -4.79 47.65
CA GLU A 137 -1.60 -3.44 47.93
C GLU A 137 -0.46 -2.50 48.35
N ILE A 138 0.52 -3.04 49.09
CA ILE A 138 1.70 -2.29 49.53
C ILE A 138 2.62 -2.02 48.33
N ALA A 139 2.81 -3.02 47.46
CA ALA A 139 3.56 -2.85 46.22
C ALA A 139 2.91 -1.79 45.32
N HIS A 140 1.58 -1.80 45.19
CA HIS A 140 0.82 -0.81 44.45
C HIS A 140 0.99 0.61 45.00
N LYS A 141 0.76 0.81 46.31
CA LYS A 141 0.91 2.13 46.96
C LYS A 141 2.33 2.67 46.82
N THR A 142 3.32 1.79 46.98
CA THR A 142 4.74 2.15 46.80
C THR A 142 5.04 2.53 45.34
N THR A 143 4.48 1.80 44.38
CA THR A 143 4.59 2.12 42.95
C THR A 143 4.01 3.50 42.63
N LEU A 144 2.81 3.83 43.14
CA LEU A 144 2.22 5.16 42.96
C LEU A 144 3.05 6.27 43.63
N SER A 145 3.64 6.00 44.80
CA SER A 145 4.58 6.93 45.47
C SER A 145 5.80 7.21 44.59
N ILE A 146 6.38 6.17 43.98
CA ILE A 146 7.51 6.29 43.04
C ILE A 146 7.10 7.10 41.81
N LEU A 147 5.97 6.77 41.18
CA LEU A 147 5.49 7.49 39.99
C LEU A 147 5.26 8.97 40.28
N ASN A 148 4.73 9.33 41.46
CA ASN A 148 4.58 10.72 41.89
C ASN A 148 5.93 11.43 42.09
N LYS A 149 6.93 10.78 42.72
CA LYS A 149 8.28 11.36 42.85
C LYS A 149 8.94 11.57 41.50
N LEU A 150 8.60 10.73 40.52
CA LEU A 150 9.11 10.78 39.16
C LEU A 150 8.13 11.43 38.18
N ALA A 151 7.17 12.23 38.66
CA ALA A 151 6.07 12.78 37.85
C ALA A 151 6.54 13.46 36.56
N HIS A 152 7.63 14.22 36.66
CA HIS A 152 8.24 15.03 35.60
C HIS A 152 9.12 14.26 34.62
N TYR A 153 9.33 12.97 34.84
CA TYR A 153 10.14 12.14 33.94
C TYR A 153 9.25 11.44 32.91
N SER A 154 9.80 11.21 31.73
CA SER A 154 9.29 10.30 30.71
C SER A 154 9.10 8.87 31.26
N TRP A 155 8.24 8.07 30.63
CA TRP A 155 7.84 6.77 31.17
C TRP A 155 8.98 5.76 31.20
N ASP A 156 9.78 5.71 30.15
CA ASP A 156 11.05 4.97 30.05
C ASP A 156 12.02 5.38 31.17
N ALA A 157 12.22 6.68 31.42
CA ALA A 157 13.06 7.16 32.50
C ALA A 157 12.54 6.75 33.89
N LYS A 158 11.21 6.76 34.11
CA LYS A 158 10.61 6.26 35.36
C LYS A 158 10.96 4.77 35.58
N ALA A 159 10.88 3.96 34.52
CA ALA A 159 11.22 2.55 34.58
C ALA A 159 12.71 2.34 34.91
N VAL A 160 13.60 3.02 34.19
CA VAL A 160 15.05 2.88 34.37
C VAL A 160 15.51 3.40 35.71
N LEU A 161 15.02 4.55 36.20
CA LEU A 161 15.39 5.07 37.51
C LEU A 161 15.01 4.10 38.64
N THR A 162 13.84 3.47 38.54
CA THR A 162 13.38 2.47 39.49
C THR A 162 14.24 1.20 39.42
N LEU A 163 14.49 0.71 38.21
CA LEU A 163 15.33 -0.48 37.98
C LEU A 163 16.76 -0.26 38.44
N ALA A 164 17.34 0.92 38.17
CA ALA A 164 18.67 1.32 38.59
C ALA A 164 18.79 1.40 40.11
N ALA A 165 17.77 1.94 40.79
CA ALA A 165 17.73 1.97 42.25
C ALA A 165 17.72 0.55 42.84
N PHE A 166 16.96 -0.38 42.26
CA PHE A 166 17.03 -1.79 42.63
C PHE A 166 18.40 -2.41 42.31
N ALA A 167 18.96 -2.11 41.14
CA ALA A 167 20.24 -2.66 40.69
C ALA A 167 21.40 -2.24 41.60
N LEU A 168 21.36 -1.05 42.20
CA LEU A 168 22.34 -0.64 43.23
C LEU A 168 22.32 -1.60 44.42
N ASP A 169 21.14 -1.87 44.99
CA ASP A 169 21.03 -2.72 46.17
C ASP A 169 21.30 -4.21 45.86
N TYR A 170 20.78 -4.68 44.72
CA TYR A 170 20.95 -6.06 44.25
C TYR A 170 22.40 -6.34 43.81
N GLY A 171 22.97 -5.44 43.02
CA GLY A 171 24.35 -5.49 42.56
C GLY A 171 25.33 -5.41 43.73
N ASP A 172 25.12 -4.50 44.69
CA ASP A 172 25.92 -4.43 45.91
C ASP A 172 25.94 -5.78 46.67
N PHE A 173 24.78 -6.43 46.81
CA PHE A 173 24.69 -7.69 47.54
C PHE A 173 25.52 -8.79 46.85
N TRP A 174 25.40 -8.91 45.52
CA TRP A 174 26.09 -9.95 44.76
C TRP A 174 27.57 -9.64 44.51
N MET A 175 27.96 -8.37 44.43
CA MET A 175 29.35 -7.95 44.44
C MET A 175 30.02 -8.33 45.78
N LEU A 176 29.35 -8.06 46.91
CA LEU A 176 29.84 -8.47 48.22
C LEU A 176 29.89 -10.00 48.37
N ALA A 177 28.96 -10.73 47.76
CA ALA A 177 28.96 -12.18 47.72
C ALA A 177 30.20 -12.76 47.01
N ASP A 178 30.55 -12.18 45.86
CA ASP A 178 31.70 -12.59 45.05
C ASP A 178 33.02 -12.29 45.77
N LEU A 179 33.15 -11.09 46.34
CA LEU A 179 34.37 -10.62 47.02
C LEU A 179 34.50 -11.10 48.48
N HIS A 180 33.48 -11.74 49.06
CA HIS A 180 33.42 -12.05 50.49
C HIS A 180 34.62 -12.86 51.01
N SER A 181 35.22 -13.68 50.15
CA SER A 181 36.32 -14.58 50.49
C SER A 181 37.71 -13.97 50.30
N SER A 182 37.82 -12.91 49.50
CA SER A 182 39.10 -12.32 49.05
C SER A 182 39.38 -10.93 49.62
N ASP A 183 38.36 -10.17 50.05
CA ASP A 183 38.50 -8.80 50.53
C ASP A 183 37.96 -8.60 51.97
N GLN A 184 38.76 -7.98 52.85
CA GLN A 184 38.40 -7.80 54.27
C GLN A 184 37.32 -6.74 54.51
N LEU A 185 37.25 -5.70 53.67
CA LEU A 185 36.22 -4.68 53.75
C LEU A 185 34.88 -5.27 53.28
N ALA A 186 34.87 -5.96 52.14
CA ALA A 186 33.72 -6.69 51.62
C ALA A 186 33.22 -7.74 52.62
N LYS A 187 34.14 -8.41 53.33
CA LYS A 187 33.78 -9.33 54.41
C LYS A 187 33.03 -8.63 55.54
N SER A 188 33.54 -7.50 56.03
CA SER A 188 32.93 -6.75 57.14
C SER A 188 31.58 -6.14 56.77
N VAL A 189 31.49 -5.51 55.59
CA VAL A 189 30.23 -4.95 55.06
C VAL A 189 29.23 -6.06 54.75
N GLY A 190 29.70 -7.18 54.18
CA GLY A 190 28.88 -8.35 53.87
C GLY A 190 28.25 -8.99 55.12
N ILE A 191 28.95 -8.97 56.27
CA ILE A 191 28.36 -9.41 57.55
C ILE A 191 27.16 -8.55 57.93
N LEU A 192 27.27 -7.21 57.82
CA LEU A 192 26.17 -6.30 58.12
C LEU A 192 25.00 -6.45 57.14
N LYS A 193 25.28 -6.68 55.85
CA LYS A 193 24.25 -7.02 54.84
C LYS A 193 23.80 -8.50 54.87
N ARG A 194 24.26 -9.28 55.86
CA ARG A 194 23.92 -10.70 56.08
C ARG A 194 24.22 -11.65 54.89
N VAL A 195 25.10 -11.25 53.98
CA VAL A 195 25.54 -12.07 52.83
C VAL A 195 25.97 -13.49 53.25
N PRO A 196 26.79 -13.70 54.31
CA PRO A 196 27.24 -15.04 54.69
C PRO A 196 26.13 -15.91 55.26
N VAL A 197 25.11 -15.30 55.86
CA VAL A 197 23.97 -16.01 56.44
C VAL A 197 23.08 -16.57 55.33
N VAL A 198 22.86 -15.77 54.28
CA VAL A 198 22.05 -16.15 53.12
C VAL A 198 22.76 -17.20 52.26
N LEU A 199 24.07 -17.08 52.04
CA LEU A 199 24.82 -17.91 51.08
C LEU A 199 25.46 -19.17 51.67
N LYS A 200 25.53 -19.33 53.00
CA LYS A 200 25.93 -20.61 53.60
C LYS A 200 24.85 -21.68 53.36
N ARG A 201 25.23 -22.97 53.40
CA ARG A 201 24.34 -24.10 53.10
C ARG A 201 22.94 -24.02 53.74
N PRO A 202 22.77 -23.70 55.05
CA PRO A 202 21.43 -23.60 55.65
C PRO A 202 20.60 -22.45 55.07
N GLY A 203 21.24 -21.32 54.74
CA GLY A 203 20.62 -20.17 54.10
C GLY A 203 20.18 -20.48 52.66
N LEU A 204 21.04 -21.10 51.86
CA LEU A 204 20.70 -21.51 50.49
C LEU A 204 19.56 -22.53 50.46
N GLN A 205 19.49 -23.45 51.43
CA GLN A 205 18.36 -24.37 51.55
C GLN A 205 17.04 -23.65 51.86
N LYS A 206 17.09 -22.59 52.70
CA LYS A 206 15.91 -21.81 53.09
C LYS A 206 15.45 -20.84 52.01
N TYR A 207 16.38 -20.14 51.36
CA TYR A 207 16.08 -19.01 50.46
C TYR A 207 16.37 -19.30 48.98
N GLY A 208 17.06 -20.38 48.63
CA GLY A 208 17.53 -20.64 47.26
C GLY A 208 16.42 -20.57 46.21
N LYS A 209 15.27 -21.19 46.46
CA LYS A 209 14.11 -21.12 45.54
C LYS A 209 13.62 -19.68 45.35
N ALA A 210 13.53 -18.91 46.44
CA ALA A 210 13.10 -17.52 46.42
C ALA A 210 14.10 -16.62 45.68
N ILE A 211 15.40 -16.90 45.82
CA ILE A 211 16.48 -16.21 45.10
C ILE A 211 16.37 -16.48 43.60
N VAL A 212 16.15 -17.73 43.19
CA VAL A 212 15.97 -18.10 41.77
C VAL A 212 14.70 -17.49 41.18
N GLU A 213 13.57 -17.55 41.90
CA GLU A 213 12.31 -16.91 41.50
C GLU A 213 12.51 -15.41 41.25
N LEU A 214 13.19 -14.71 42.17
CA LEU A 214 13.53 -13.29 42.03
C LEU A 214 14.48 -13.05 40.85
N ASN A 215 15.53 -13.87 40.71
CA ASN A 215 16.53 -13.74 39.64
C ASN A 215 15.90 -13.85 38.24
N ASN A 216 15.01 -14.84 38.06
CA ASN A 216 14.32 -15.03 36.79
C ASN A 216 13.33 -13.90 36.50
N LEU A 217 12.65 -13.40 37.54
CA LEU A 217 11.70 -12.31 37.39
C LEU A 217 12.41 -11.00 37.02
N ILE A 218 13.55 -10.68 37.65
CA ILE A 218 14.28 -9.46 37.30
C ILE A 218 14.87 -9.52 35.89
N LYS A 219 15.34 -10.69 35.43
CA LYS A 219 15.74 -10.89 34.02
C LYS A 219 14.58 -10.57 33.07
N ALA A 220 13.40 -11.15 33.32
CA ALA A 220 12.23 -10.89 32.48
C ALA A 220 11.75 -9.42 32.54
N THR A 221 11.86 -8.77 33.71
CA THR A 221 11.52 -7.34 33.86
C THR A 221 12.52 -6.44 33.15
N LEU A 222 13.82 -6.78 33.18
CA LEU A 222 14.84 -6.08 32.40
C LEU A 222 14.50 -6.15 30.90
N GLU A 223 14.19 -7.33 30.36
CA GLU A 223 13.80 -7.48 28.95
C GLU A 223 12.52 -6.69 28.57
N VAL A 224 11.56 -6.56 29.49
CA VAL A 224 10.38 -5.68 29.28
C VAL A 224 10.81 -4.23 29.16
N ILE A 225 11.70 -3.74 30.03
CA ILE A 225 12.20 -2.37 29.97
C ILE A 225 13.04 -2.15 28.71
N GLU A 226 13.88 -3.11 28.32
CA GLU A 226 14.60 -3.10 27.04
C GLU A 226 13.64 -2.94 25.85
N SER A 227 12.54 -3.71 25.85
CA SER A 227 11.51 -3.66 24.81
C SER A 227 10.80 -2.30 24.76
N VAL A 228 10.55 -1.66 25.91
CA VAL A 228 9.96 -0.31 25.97
C VAL A 228 10.93 0.72 25.37
N PHE A 229 12.22 0.65 25.70
CA PHE A 229 13.26 1.51 25.11
C PHE A 229 13.35 1.37 23.60
N GLU A 230 13.29 0.14 23.11
CA GLU A 230 13.31 -0.15 21.69
C GLU A 230 12.10 0.47 20.98
N LEU A 231 10.89 0.28 21.53
CA LEU A 231 9.67 0.87 20.98
C LEU A 231 9.71 2.40 20.94
N GLU A 232 10.25 3.04 21.97
CA GLU A 232 10.40 4.50 21.99
C GLU A 232 11.36 4.98 20.89
N LYS A 233 12.46 4.26 20.64
CA LYS A 233 13.38 4.58 19.53
C LYS A 233 12.70 4.45 18.15
N LEU A 234 11.69 3.60 18.03
CA LEU A 234 10.90 3.44 16.80
C LEU A 234 9.87 4.55 16.58
N THR A 235 9.64 5.47 17.52
CA THR A 235 8.69 6.59 17.38
C THR A 235 9.04 7.61 16.30
N VAL A 236 10.25 7.53 15.75
CA VAL A 236 10.66 8.33 14.59
C VAL A 236 9.85 8.01 13.32
N TYR A 237 9.16 6.87 13.28
CA TYR A 237 8.28 6.48 12.19
C TYR A 237 6.83 6.91 12.45
N ASP A 238 6.16 7.43 11.41
CA ASP A 238 4.73 7.78 11.49
C ASP A 238 3.88 6.51 11.66
N THR A 239 2.91 6.54 12.57
CA THR A 239 2.00 5.42 12.87
C THR A 239 1.10 5.04 11.69
N LYS A 240 0.95 5.92 10.69
CA LYS A 240 0.30 5.60 9.40
C LYS A 240 1.14 4.66 8.54
N ASP A 241 2.46 4.84 8.59
CA ASP A 241 3.41 4.02 7.85
C ASP A 241 3.67 2.70 8.59
N VAL A 242 3.76 2.75 9.93
CA VAL A 242 4.00 1.58 10.80
C VAL A 242 2.82 1.39 11.77
N PRO A 243 1.69 0.79 11.33
CA PRO A 243 0.50 0.60 12.16
C PRO A 243 0.74 -0.18 13.46
N ALA A 244 1.78 -1.04 13.51
CA ALA A 244 2.13 -1.78 14.72
C ALA A 244 2.47 -0.86 15.91
N LEU A 245 2.95 0.36 15.65
CA LEU A 245 3.32 1.32 16.70
C LEU A 245 2.10 2.02 17.33
N ALA A 246 0.98 2.14 16.60
CA ALA A 246 -0.17 2.95 17.04
C ALA A 246 -0.71 2.50 18.42
N GLY A 247 -1.03 1.21 18.57
CA GLY A 247 -1.50 0.65 19.84
C GLY A 247 -0.39 0.38 20.86
N ALA A 248 0.87 0.36 20.43
CA ALA A 248 2.01 0.13 21.30
C ALA A 248 2.28 1.35 22.19
N MET A 249 2.21 2.55 21.60
CA MET A 249 2.51 3.80 22.30
C MET A 249 1.55 4.08 23.45
N ASP A 250 0.26 3.85 23.24
CA ASP A 250 -0.76 4.05 24.28
C ASP A 250 -0.55 3.13 25.49
N ARG A 251 0.10 1.98 25.27
CA ARG A 251 0.33 0.97 26.29
C ARG A 251 1.59 1.17 27.14
N ILE A 252 2.58 1.92 26.64
CA ILE A 252 3.85 2.17 27.33
C ILE A 252 3.66 2.54 28.82
N PRO A 253 2.75 3.48 29.20
CA PRO A 253 2.54 3.83 30.60
C PRO A 253 2.14 2.66 31.49
N VAL A 254 1.24 1.80 30.99
CA VAL A 254 0.74 0.62 31.72
C VAL A 254 1.83 -0.44 31.83
N ASP A 255 2.59 -0.65 30.75
CA ASP A 255 3.69 -1.59 30.70
C ASP A 255 4.81 -1.18 31.68
N VAL A 256 5.12 0.12 31.75
CA VAL A 256 6.05 0.71 32.74
C VAL A 256 5.54 0.54 34.17
N TYR A 257 4.25 0.76 34.42
CA TYR A 257 3.66 0.52 35.74
C TYR A 257 3.87 -0.94 36.19
N TRP A 258 3.62 -1.91 35.30
CA TRP A 258 3.81 -3.33 35.60
C TRP A 258 5.28 -3.69 35.83
N ALA A 259 6.21 -3.04 35.12
CA ALA A 259 7.64 -3.19 35.38
C ALA A 259 8.03 -2.64 36.77
N ILE A 260 7.60 -1.42 37.11
CA ILE A 260 7.92 -0.77 38.40
C ILE A 260 7.35 -1.57 39.58
N ILE A 261 6.08 -1.96 39.54
CA ILE A 261 5.48 -2.75 40.64
C ILE A 261 6.19 -4.10 40.83
N THR A 262 6.68 -4.68 39.73
CA THR A 262 7.48 -5.90 39.81
C THR A 262 8.84 -5.66 40.45
N VAL A 263 9.53 -4.57 40.11
CA VAL A 263 10.79 -4.17 40.77
C VAL A 263 10.57 -3.93 42.27
N VAL A 264 9.46 -3.30 42.66
CA VAL A 264 9.07 -3.10 44.07
C VAL A 264 8.85 -4.45 44.78
N ALA A 265 8.15 -5.39 44.13
CA ALA A 265 7.93 -6.73 44.68
C ALA A 265 9.26 -7.50 44.83
N CYS A 266 10.16 -7.42 43.85
CA CYS A 266 11.50 -8.00 43.92
C CYS A 266 12.34 -7.38 45.05
N THR A 267 12.26 -6.05 45.24
CA THR A 267 12.95 -5.36 46.35
C THR A 267 12.43 -5.83 47.71
N THR A 268 11.11 -5.94 47.85
CA THR A 268 10.46 -6.47 49.08
C THR A 268 10.91 -7.91 49.35
N GLN A 269 10.96 -8.75 48.32
CA GLN A 269 11.43 -10.13 48.47
C GLN A 269 12.91 -10.20 48.88
N MET A 270 13.76 -9.33 48.34
CA MET A 270 15.16 -9.21 48.73
C MET A 270 15.31 -8.79 50.20
N CYS A 271 14.49 -7.83 50.65
CA CYS A 271 14.42 -7.43 52.07
C CYS A 271 13.97 -8.60 52.96
N CYS A 272 13.00 -9.41 52.53
CA CYS A 272 12.55 -10.57 53.30
C CYS A 272 13.67 -11.63 53.47
N ILE A 273 14.45 -11.88 52.42
CA ILE A 273 15.57 -12.83 52.44
C ILE A 273 16.67 -12.35 53.38
N THR A 274 17.02 -11.07 53.31
CA THR A 274 18.10 -10.47 54.10
C THR A 274 17.68 -10.10 55.53
N GLY A 275 16.40 -9.80 55.78
CA GLY A 275 15.84 -9.45 57.09
C GLY A 275 15.46 -10.65 57.97
N ASP A 276 15.25 -11.83 57.38
CA ASP A 276 14.83 -13.06 58.09
C ASP A 276 13.54 -12.90 58.90
N GLU A 277 12.60 -12.11 58.37
CA GLU A 277 11.33 -11.78 59.04
C GLU A 277 10.29 -12.90 58.99
N GLY A 278 10.61 -14.07 58.42
CA GLY A 278 9.69 -15.20 58.23
C GLY A 278 8.55 -14.95 57.24
N LYS A 279 8.39 -13.72 56.75
CA LYS A 279 7.43 -13.31 55.72
C LYS A 279 8.03 -13.50 54.32
N LYS A 280 7.20 -13.85 53.34
CA LYS A 280 7.59 -14.02 51.94
C LYS A 280 6.72 -13.13 51.05
N GLN A 281 7.32 -12.41 50.11
CA GLN A 281 6.60 -11.79 49.01
C GLN A 281 6.33 -12.84 47.92
N GLU A 282 5.05 -12.99 47.56
CA GLU A 282 4.68 -13.87 46.45
C GLU A 282 4.97 -13.20 45.11
N LEU A 283 5.85 -13.82 44.31
CA LEU A 283 6.31 -13.28 43.02
C LEU A 283 5.61 -13.92 41.81
N SER A 284 4.92 -15.04 42.00
CA SER A 284 4.26 -15.78 40.91
C SER A 284 3.26 -14.95 40.10
N PRO A 285 2.42 -14.07 40.69
CA PRO A 285 1.44 -13.31 39.89
C PRO A 285 2.12 -12.22 39.05
N PHE A 286 3.16 -11.58 39.60
CA PHE A 286 3.98 -10.61 38.88
C PHE A 286 4.72 -11.27 37.72
N ALA A 287 5.29 -12.46 37.94
CA ALA A 287 5.94 -13.23 36.89
C ALA A 287 4.98 -13.60 35.75
N GLN A 288 3.74 -14.00 36.07
CA GLN A 288 2.73 -14.27 35.04
C GLN A 288 2.42 -13.01 34.22
N LYS A 289 2.21 -11.86 34.88
CA LYS A 289 1.94 -10.59 34.19
C LYS A 289 3.10 -10.12 33.31
N ILE A 290 4.33 -10.15 33.81
CA ILE A 290 5.53 -9.76 33.05
C ILE A 290 5.74 -10.66 31.83
N ASN A 291 5.53 -11.98 31.96
CA ASN A 291 5.67 -12.88 30.81
C ASN A 291 4.61 -12.64 29.73
N VAL A 292 3.36 -12.35 30.11
CA VAL A 292 2.31 -11.96 29.16
C VAL A 292 2.70 -10.67 28.45
N LEU A 293 3.16 -9.68 29.20
CA LEU A 293 3.59 -8.39 28.68
C LEU A 293 4.75 -8.55 27.68
N LEU A 294 5.80 -9.25 28.06
CA LEU A 294 6.98 -9.51 27.23
C LEU A 294 6.62 -10.20 25.91
N ASN A 295 5.69 -11.15 25.94
CA ASN A 295 5.21 -11.83 24.73
C ASN A 295 4.48 -10.87 23.76
N VAL A 296 3.71 -9.92 24.29
CA VAL A 296 3.02 -8.92 23.46
C VAL A 296 4.02 -7.91 22.88
N LEU A 297 4.95 -7.42 23.70
CA LEU A 297 5.99 -6.48 23.26
C LEU A 297 6.86 -7.09 22.16
N ARG A 298 7.37 -8.30 22.34
CA ARG A 298 8.19 -9.01 21.33
C ARG A 298 7.46 -9.17 19.99
N ARG A 299 6.16 -9.50 20.01
CA ARG A 299 5.35 -9.61 18.79
C ARG A 299 5.20 -8.25 18.10
N THR A 300 4.95 -7.20 18.89
CA THR A 300 4.74 -5.84 18.40
C THR A 300 6.00 -5.27 17.77
N ILE A 301 7.14 -5.40 18.45
CA ILE A 301 8.47 -4.99 17.97
C ILE A 301 8.83 -5.73 16.69
N LYS A 302 8.61 -7.05 16.64
CA LYS A 302 8.86 -7.83 15.44
C LYS A 302 8.04 -7.32 14.25
N LEU A 303 6.74 -7.13 14.42
CA LEU A 303 5.87 -6.60 13.37
C LEU A 303 6.25 -5.18 12.94
N ALA A 304 6.67 -4.33 13.88
CA ALA A 304 7.13 -2.98 13.57
C ALA A 304 8.39 -3.00 12.69
N HIS A 305 9.40 -3.83 13.03
CA HIS A 305 10.59 -3.99 12.21
C HIS A 305 10.29 -4.52 10.81
N GLU A 306 9.42 -5.54 10.69
CA GLU A 306 9.00 -6.06 9.39
C GLU A 306 8.34 -4.97 8.52
N GLN A 307 7.54 -4.09 9.11
CA GLN A 307 6.92 -2.95 8.40
C GLN A 307 7.95 -1.88 8.02
N ILE A 308 8.88 -1.55 8.92
CA ILE A 308 9.96 -0.60 8.69
C ILE A 308 10.84 -1.06 7.54
N ASP A 309 11.25 -2.34 7.51
CA ASP A 309 12.07 -2.93 6.45
C ASP A 309 11.43 -2.74 5.07
N VAL A 310 10.11 -2.93 4.96
CA VAL A 310 9.35 -2.73 3.72
C VAL A 310 9.37 -1.26 3.29
N ILE A 311 9.17 -0.33 4.22
CA ILE A 311 9.18 1.12 3.94
C ILE A 311 10.56 1.59 3.51
N GLU A 312 11.61 1.18 4.22
CA GLU A 312 12.98 1.56 3.91
C GLU A 312 13.41 1.01 2.55
N ALA A 313 13.06 -0.25 2.25
CA ALA A 313 13.29 -0.82 0.93
C ALA A 313 12.53 -0.03 -0.16
N TYR A 314 11.30 0.43 0.11
CA TYR A 314 10.53 1.28 -0.83
C TYR A 314 11.17 2.64 -1.06
N ARG A 315 11.62 3.31 0.01
CA ARG A 315 12.36 4.58 -0.06
C ARG A 315 13.67 4.41 -0.84
N LYS A 316 14.40 3.32 -0.61
CA LYS A 316 15.62 2.98 -1.36
C LYS A 316 15.34 2.77 -2.84
N LEU A 317 14.27 2.04 -3.19
CA LEU A 317 13.86 1.83 -4.58
C LEU A 317 13.52 3.16 -5.27
N LYS A 318 12.76 4.05 -4.61
CA LYS A 318 12.47 5.39 -5.12
C LYS A 318 13.74 6.19 -5.39
N LYS A 319 14.71 6.15 -4.48
CA LYS A 319 16.00 6.84 -4.66
C LYS A 319 16.78 6.31 -5.87
N ILE A 320 16.75 5.00 -6.13
CA ILE A 320 17.39 4.39 -7.30
C ILE A 320 16.77 4.94 -8.60
N PHE A 321 15.45 5.08 -8.67
CA PHE A 321 14.78 5.65 -9.86
C PHE A 321 14.97 7.16 -10.02
N GLN A 322 15.28 7.90 -8.95
CA GLN A 322 15.59 9.33 -9.01
C GLN A 322 16.97 9.61 -9.61
N THR A 323 17.95 8.77 -9.27
CA THR A 323 19.33 8.88 -9.78
C THR A 323 19.80 7.54 -10.34
N PRO A 324 19.22 7.08 -11.46
CA PRO A 324 19.54 5.78 -12.02
C PRO A 324 20.90 5.82 -12.72
N SER A 325 21.66 4.76 -12.54
CA SER A 325 23.02 4.55 -13.08
C SER A 325 22.99 3.69 -14.33
N GLU A 326 22.32 2.54 -14.24
CA GLU A 326 22.22 1.50 -15.26
C GLU A 326 20.88 0.79 -15.17
N VAL A 327 20.31 0.41 -16.32
CA VAL A 327 19.03 -0.32 -16.40
C VAL A 327 19.01 -1.61 -15.58
N MET A 328 20.14 -2.29 -15.47
CA MET A 328 20.25 -3.53 -14.69
C MET A 328 20.11 -3.29 -13.19
N GLU A 329 20.64 -2.19 -12.64
CA GLU A 329 20.49 -1.88 -11.21
C GLU A 329 19.04 -1.57 -10.86
N VAL A 330 18.38 -0.79 -11.71
CA VAL A 330 16.96 -0.48 -11.61
C VAL A 330 16.12 -1.75 -11.69
N PHE A 331 16.40 -2.61 -12.68
CA PHE A 331 15.70 -3.88 -12.86
C PHE A 331 15.92 -4.84 -11.68
N LYS A 332 17.16 -4.96 -11.18
CA LYS A 332 17.49 -5.76 -10.00
C LYS A 332 16.69 -5.31 -8.78
N ALA A 333 16.72 -4.02 -8.48
CA ALA A 333 16.04 -3.45 -7.33
C ALA A 333 14.52 -3.53 -7.43
N LEU A 334 13.97 -3.46 -8.65
CA LEU A 334 12.54 -3.56 -8.89
C LEU A 334 12.03 -5.00 -8.79
N ILE A 335 12.79 -5.98 -9.32
CA ILE A 335 12.26 -7.33 -9.55
C ILE A 335 12.72 -8.36 -8.53
N PHE A 336 13.96 -8.28 -8.06
CA PHE A 336 14.58 -9.35 -7.31
C PHE A 336 14.74 -8.98 -5.83
N HIS A 337 14.58 -9.99 -4.96
CA HIS A 337 14.95 -9.84 -3.55
C HIS A 337 16.49 -9.73 -3.42
N LYS A 338 16.99 -9.15 -2.32
CA LYS A 338 18.43 -8.89 -2.13
C LYS A 338 19.32 -10.13 -2.32
N ASP A 339 18.79 -11.31 -1.98
CA ASP A 339 19.54 -12.57 -1.98
C ASP A 339 19.26 -13.49 -3.19
N ALA A 340 18.45 -13.04 -4.15
CA ALA A 340 18.09 -13.84 -5.32
C ALA A 340 19.08 -13.62 -6.47
N GLU A 341 19.52 -14.70 -7.12
CA GLU A 341 20.29 -14.60 -8.36
C GLU A 341 19.38 -14.11 -9.51
N PRO A 342 19.64 -12.92 -10.08
CA PRO A 342 18.75 -12.32 -11.05
C PRO A 342 18.92 -12.99 -12.42
N SER A 343 17.84 -13.59 -12.91
CA SER A 343 17.84 -14.37 -14.16
C SER A 343 16.53 -14.18 -14.93
N LEU A 344 16.58 -14.43 -16.24
CA LEU A 344 15.44 -14.33 -17.14
C LEU A 344 15.33 -15.60 -17.98
N ILE A 345 14.12 -15.93 -18.38
CA ILE A 345 13.89 -16.95 -19.41
C ILE A 345 13.89 -16.26 -20.76
N ASP A 346 14.76 -16.70 -21.67
CA ASP A 346 14.70 -16.33 -23.07
C ASP A 346 13.57 -17.12 -23.75
N GLY A 347 12.49 -16.45 -24.14
CA GLY A 347 11.33 -17.09 -24.78
C GLY A 347 11.63 -17.72 -26.15
N SER A 348 12.73 -17.34 -26.81
CA SER A 348 13.12 -17.91 -28.10
C SER A 348 13.83 -19.26 -27.97
N THR A 349 14.64 -19.43 -26.92
CA THR A 349 15.43 -20.64 -26.67
C THR A 349 14.90 -21.48 -25.51
N ASN A 350 13.98 -20.92 -24.72
CA ASN A 350 13.45 -21.45 -23.46
C ASN A 350 14.55 -21.76 -22.42
N LYS A 351 15.65 -21.00 -22.45
CA LYS A 351 16.79 -21.15 -21.52
C LYS A 351 16.83 -20.01 -20.50
N LEU A 352 17.34 -20.34 -19.32
CA LEU A 352 17.66 -19.34 -18.30
C LEU A 352 18.94 -18.58 -18.69
N VAL A 353 18.89 -17.26 -18.63
CA VAL A 353 20.00 -16.36 -18.98
C VAL A 353 20.21 -15.32 -17.89
N SER A 354 21.44 -14.81 -17.77
CA SER A 354 21.76 -13.67 -16.92
C SER A 354 21.04 -12.41 -17.40
N ILE A 355 20.67 -11.51 -16.49
CA ILE A 355 20.13 -10.19 -16.83
C ILE A 355 21.13 -9.28 -17.55
N ASP A 356 22.40 -9.68 -17.67
CA ASP A 356 23.42 -8.98 -18.45
C ASP A 356 23.05 -8.80 -19.92
N VAL A 357 22.10 -9.60 -20.43
CA VAL A 357 21.51 -9.41 -21.77
C VAL A 357 20.83 -8.04 -21.96
N LEU A 358 20.47 -7.37 -20.86
CA LEU A 358 19.87 -6.03 -20.83
C LEU A 358 20.92 -4.91 -20.76
N LYS A 359 22.19 -5.25 -20.55
CA LYS A 359 23.27 -4.27 -20.35
C LYS A 359 23.41 -3.35 -21.55
N LYS A 360 23.38 -2.04 -21.29
CA LYS A 360 23.47 -0.98 -22.32
C LYS A 360 22.38 -1.04 -23.40
N LYS A 361 21.23 -1.65 -23.10
CA LYS A 361 20.08 -1.74 -24.01
C LYS A 361 18.93 -0.84 -23.55
N ASP A 362 18.12 -0.38 -24.50
CA ASP A 362 16.79 0.14 -24.20
C ASP A 362 15.86 -1.05 -23.92
N VAL A 363 15.06 -0.95 -22.86
CA VAL A 363 14.23 -2.07 -22.40
C VAL A 363 12.77 -1.64 -22.32
N LEU A 364 11.91 -2.44 -22.95
CA LEU A 364 10.46 -2.35 -22.86
C LEU A 364 10.02 -3.37 -21.81
N PHE A 365 9.67 -2.89 -20.62
CA PHE A 365 9.04 -3.69 -19.58
C PHE A 365 7.56 -3.84 -19.89
N PHE A 366 7.19 -5.02 -20.38
CA PHE A 366 5.81 -5.41 -20.58
C PHE A 366 5.28 -5.99 -19.28
N ILE A 367 4.41 -5.26 -18.60
CA ILE A 367 3.93 -5.60 -17.25
C ILE A 367 2.44 -5.94 -17.35
N SER A 368 2.03 -7.09 -16.83
CA SER A 368 0.63 -7.50 -16.86
C SER A 368 0.28 -8.41 -15.69
N SER A 369 -1.02 -8.53 -15.39
CA SER A 369 -1.53 -9.68 -14.65
C SER A 369 -1.50 -10.93 -15.54
N LEU A 370 -1.87 -12.09 -14.98
CA LEU A 370 -2.08 -13.29 -15.77
C LEU A 370 -3.44 -13.32 -16.50
N ASP A 371 -4.28 -12.29 -16.36
CA ASP A 371 -5.56 -12.17 -17.08
C ASP A 371 -5.44 -11.53 -18.46
N ILE A 372 -4.21 -11.37 -18.95
CA ILE A 372 -3.92 -10.88 -20.29
C ILE A 372 -4.36 -11.87 -21.39
N THR A 373 -4.87 -11.34 -22.48
CA THR A 373 -5.36 -12.10 -23.64
C THR A 373 -4.26 -12.37 -24.67
N ILE A 374 -4.45 -13.38 -25.54
CA ILE A 374 -3.50 -13.70 -26.63
C ILE A 374 -3.44 -12.56 -27.65
N GLU A 375 -4.56 -11.88 -27.86
CA GLU A 375 -4.70 -10.70 -28.71
C GLU A 375 -3.81 -9.57 -28.20
N GLU A 376 -3.85 -9.27 -26.89
CA GLU A 376 -3.00 -8.24 -26.27
C GLU A 376 -1.51 -8.58 -26.38
N ILE A 377 -1.14 -9.85 -26.21
CA ILE A 377 0.24 -10.32 -26.41
C ILE A 377 0.67 -10.13 -27.88
N SER A 378 -0.24 -10.43 -28.82
CA SER A 378 0.08 -10.41 -30.26
C SER A 378 0.34 -9.01 -30.79
N ILE A 379 -0.09 -7.94 -30.10
CA ILE A 379 0.20 -6.54 -30.43
C ILE A 379 1.71 -6.26 -30.42
N LEU A 380 2.46 -6.94 -29.55
CA LEU A 380 3.91 -6.73 -29.39
C LEU A 380 4.76 -7.53 -30.38
N LYS A 381 4.20 -8.53 -31.10
CA LYS A 381 4.99 -9.35 -32.04
C LYS A 381 5.59 -8.52 -33.19
N PRO A 382 4.83 -7.67 -33.91
CA PRO A 382 5.41 -6.82 -34.95
C PRO A 382 6.45 -5.82 -34.41
N VAL A 383 6.27 -5.38 -33.16
CA VAL A 383 7.24 -4.51 -32.47
C VAL A 383 8.54 -5.27 -32.21
N TYR A 384 8.44 -6.48 -31.64
CA TYR A 384 9.57 -7.36 -31.39
C TYR A 384 10.37 -7.66 -32.66
N ASP A 385 9.68 -8.01 -33.75
CA ASP A 385 10.31 -8.29 -35.05
C ASP A 385 10.97 -7.03 -35.66
N GLY A 386 10.37 -5.86 -35.43
CA GLY A 386 10.90 -4.58 -35.88
C GLY A 386 12.18 -4.16 -35.16
N ILE A 387 12.23 -4.32 -33.83
CA ILE A 387 13.35 -3.87 -33.00
C ILE A 387 14.49 -4.90 -32.89
N SER A 388 14.19 -6.19 -33.03
CA SER A 388 15.17 -7.29 -32.92
C SER A 388 16.29 -7.20 -33.96
N LYS A 389 16.06 -6.52 -35.09
CA LYS A 389 17.06 -6.31 -36.16
C LYS A 389 18.31 -5.55 -35.73
N LYS A 390 18.25 -4.73 -34.67
CA LYS A 390 19.35 -3.84 -34.27
C LYS A 390 20.04 -4.25 -32.96
N ASP A 391 19.56 -5.30 -32.27
CA ASP A 391 19.98 -5.76 -30.94
C ASP A 391 20.04 -4.69 -29.82
N GLN A 392 19.71 -3.43 -30.09
CA GLN A 392 19.78 -2.33 -29.12
C GLN A 392 18.61 -2.30 -28.14
N HIS A 393 17.53 -3.03 -28.44
CA HIS A 393 16.29 -3.00 -27.68
C HIS A 393 15.88 -4.41 -27.25
N LYS A 394 15.31 -4.53 -26.05
CA LYS A 394 14.84 -5.80 -25.48
C LYS A 394 13.43 -5.63 -24.93
N ILE A 395 12.60 -6.66 -25.04
CA ILE A 395 11.30 -6.72 -24.36
C ILE A 395 11.44 -7.71 -23.20
N VAL A 396 10.97 -7.33 -22.03
CA VAL A 396 10.94 -8.20 -20.84
C VAL A 396 9.52 -8.23 -20.30
N TRP A 397 8.91 -9.42 -20.24
CA TRP A 397 7.63 -9.63 -19.59
C TRP A 397 7.80 -9.81 -18.08
N ILE A 398 7.05 -9.02 -17.32
CA ILE A 398 7.01 -9.03 -15.85
C ILE A 398 5.57 -9.36 -15.42
N PRO A 399 5.29 -10.61 -15.02
CA PRO A 399 3.97 -10.98 -14.50
C PRO A 399 3.78 -10.47 -13.07
N ILE A 400 2.67 -9.78 -12.81
CA ILE A 400 2.29 -9.32 -11.47
C ILE A 400 1.29 -10.30 -10.87
N VAL A 401 1.73 -11.03 -9.84
CA VAL A 401 0.93 -12.02 -9.09
C VAL A 401 1.24 -11.85 -7.61
N GLU A 402 0.23 -11.58 -6.79
CA GLU A 402 0.42 -11.42 -5.34
C GLU A 402 0.63 -12.75 -4.64
N HIS A 403 -0.14 -13.77 -5.03
CA HIS A 403 -0.10 -15.11 -4.45
C HIS A 403 -0.11 -16.16 -5.55
N TRP A 404 1.00 -16.91 -5.66
CA TRP A 404 1.14 -17.97 -6.65
C TRP A 404 0.41 -19.24 -6.21
N THR A 405 -0.44 -19.78 -7.08
CA THR A 405 -1.02 -21.13 -6.98
C THR A 405 -0.55 -22.00 -8.14
N ASP A 406 -0.74 -23.32 -8.05
CA ASP A 406 -0.35 -24.23 -9.12
C ASP A 406 -1.15 -24.01 -10.42
N GLU A 407 -2.41 -23.56 -10.32
CA GLU A 407 -3.21 -23.16 -11.47
C GLU A 407 -2.64 -21.91 -12.15
N LEU A 408 -2.24 -20.91 -11.36
CA LEU A 408 -1.63 -19.68 -11.88
C LEU A 408 -0.27 -19.97 -12.52
N ARG A 409 0.52 -20.89 -11.98
CA ARG A 409 1.77 -21.37 -12.61
C ARG A 409 1.51 -22.00 -13.97
N LYS A 410 0.50 -22.87 -14.09
CA LYS A 410 0.12 -23.45 -15.40
C LYS A 410 -0.33 -22.38 -16.38
N LYS A 411 -1.12 -21.40 -15.94
CA LYS A 411 -1.56 -20.27 -16.78
C LYS A 411 -0.38 -19.43 -17.26
N PHE A 412 0.56 -19.13 -16.37
CA PHE A 412 1.80 -18.43 -16.69
C PHE A 412 2.59 -19.15 -17.79
N GLU A 413 2.78 -20.46 -17.67
CA GLU A 413 3.48 -21.27 -18.67
C GLU A 413 2.83 -21.21 -20.06
N VAL A 414 1.50 -21.29 -20.10
CA VAL A 414 0.72 -21.16 -21.35
C VAL A 414 0.93 -19.80 -21.99
N LEU A 415 0.82 -18.72 -21.22
CA LEU A 415 1.00 -17.34 -21.72
C LEU A 415 2.45 -17.11 -22.19
N ARG A 416 3.43 -17.54 -21.38
CA ARG A 416 4.86 -17.44 -21.71
C ARG A 416 5.18 -18.11 -23.03
N SER A 417 4.60 -19.28 -23.32
CA SER A 417 4.84 -20.00 -24.57
C SER A 417 4.46 -19.21 -25.84
N LYS A 418 3.69 -18.13 -25.71
CA LYS A 418 3.29 -17.25 -26.81
C LYS A 418 4.18 -16.02 -26.97
N MET A 419 5.19 -15.86 -26.10
CA MET A 419 6.07 -14.71 -26.03
C MET A 419 7.50 -15.10 -26.44
N PRO A 420 8.02 -14.60 -27.58
CA PRO A 420 9.38 -14.90 -28.02
C PRO A 420 10.46 -14.11 -27.28
N TRP A 421 10.09 -13.16 -26.43
CA TRP A 421 10.98 -12.26 -25.69
C TRP A 421 11.31 -12.77 -24.29
N TYR A 422 12.08 -11.98 -23.52
CA TYR A 422 12.52 -12.38 -22.18
C TYR A 422 11.36 -12.34 -21.18
N THR A 423 11.37 -13.25 -20.22
CA THR A 423 10.34 -13.34 -19.18
C THR A 423 10.98 -13.48 -17.80
N VAL A 424 10.43 -12.75 -16.81
CA VAL A 424 10.74 -12.98 -15.40
C VAL A 424 10.08 -14.27 -14.95
N GLN A 425 10.88 -15.24 -14.50
CA GLN A 425 10.39 -16.58 -14.18
C GLN A 425 9.47 -16.58 -12.94
N TYR A 426 9.89 -15.91 -11.87
CA TYR A 426 9.12 -15.79 -10.64
C TYR A 426 9.32 -14.40 -10.05
N PHE A 427 8.19 -13.74 -9.79
CA PHE A 427 8.17 -12.49 -9.06
C PHE A 427 7.67 -12.80 -7.64
N SER A 428 8.58 -12.72 -6.65
CA SER A 428 8.19 -12.77 -5.24
C SER A 428 7.54 -11.43 -4.87
N PRO A 429 6.61 -11.37 -3.89
CA PRO A 429 6.05 -10.10 -3.43
C PRO A 429 7.16 -9.22 -2.84
N VAL A 430 7.75 -8.40 -3.70
CA VAL A 430 8.75 -7.42 -3.32
C VAL A 430 8.12 -6.04 -3.38
N VAL A 431 8.76 -5.13 -2.68
CA VAL A 431 8.54 -3.68 -2.72
C VAL A 431 8.34 -3.13 -4.14
N GLY A 432 8.92 -3.78 -5.15
CA GLY A 432 8.68 -3.46 -6.56
C GLY A 432 7.23 -3.54 -7.03
N ILE A 433 6.41 -4.48 -6.53
CA ILE A 433 4.97 -4.52 -6.88
C ILE A 433 4.29 -3.22 -6.47
N LYS A 434 4.52 -2.79 -5.22
CA LYS A 434 3.98 -1.54 -4.69
C LYS A 434 4.41 -0.36 -5.56
N PHE A 435 5.68 -0.31 -5.95
CA PHE A 435 6.20 0.73 -6.84
C PHE A 435 5.51 0.74 -8.20
N ILE A 436 5.37 -0.42 -8.84
CA ILE A 436 4.69 -0.56 -10.14
C ILE A 436 3.22 -0.10 -10.05
N LYS A 437 2.51 -0.49 -8.98
CA LYS A 437 1.13 -0.08 -8.74
C LYS A 437 1.00 1.43 -8.49
N GLU A 438 1.85 2.01 -7.64
CA GLU A 438 1.73 3.41 -7.20
C GLU A 438 2.36 4.40 -8.20
N GLU A 439 3.60 4.17 -8.64
CA GLU A 439 4.37 5.12 -9.45
C GLU A 439 4.10 4.99 -10.95
N TRP A 440 3.78 3.77 -11.42
CA TRP A 440 3.41 3.52 -12.83
C TRP A 440 1.90 3.32 -13.03
N ASN A 441 1.11 3.53 -11.97
CA ASN A 441 -0.35 3.43 -11.98
C ASN A 441 -0.87 2.10 -12.57
N PHE A 442 -0.17 0.99 -12.30
CA PHE A 442 -0.57 -0.33 -12.78
C PHE A 442 -1.82 -0.82 -12.05
N LYS A 443 -2.89 -1.12 -12.81
CA LYS A 443 -4.19 -1.59 -12.30
C LYS A 443 -4.65 -2.87 -13.00
N ASN A 444 -3.80 -3.89 -13.01
CA ASN A 444 -4.04 -5.21 -13.62
C ASN A 444 -4.22 -5.25 -15.14
N LYS A 445 -4.37 -4.11 -15.81
CA LYS A 445 -4.28 -3.99 -17.27
C LYS A 445 -2.82 -3.93 -17.72
N PRO A 446 -2.48 -4.54 -18.88
CA PRO A 446 -1.10 -4.52 -19.36
C PRO A 446 -0.62 -3.09 -19.61
N ILE A 447 0.64 -2.83 -19.28
CA ILE A 447 1.35 -1.58 -19.59
C ILE A 447 2.71 -1.91 -20.19
N VAL A 448 3.29 -0.94 -20.91
CA VAL A 448 4.66 -1.04 -21.43
C VAL A 448 5.47 0.15 -20.93
N VAL A 449 6.41 -0.08 -20.02
CA VAL A 449 7.31 0.97 -19.53
C VAL A 449 8.59 0.94 -20.38
N VAL A 450 9.00 2.10 -20.90
CA VAL A 450 10.20 2.24 -21.72
C VAL A 450 11.31 2.83 -20.86
N ILE A 451 12.42 2.10 -20.73
CA ILE A 451 13.58 2.47 -19.92
C ILE A 451 14.84 2.46 -20.77
N ASN A 452 15.63 3.53 -20.69
CA ASN A 452 16.87 3.66 -21.44
C ASN A 452 18.04 2.89 -20.78
N PRO A 453 19.21 2.77 -21.42
CA PRO A 453 20.39 2.10 -20.87
C PRO A 453 20.86 2.57 -19.49
N ARG A 454 20.62 3.84 -19.14
CA ARG A 454 20.98 4.44 -17.84
C ARG A 454 19.94 4.17 -16.75
N GLY A 455 18.85 3.47 -17.07
CA GLY A 455 17.77 3.17 -16.12
C GLY A 455 16.74 4.29 -15.97
N LYS A 456 16.76 5.32 -16.82
CA LYS A 456 15.77 6.40 -16.81
C LYS A 456 14.51 5.95 -17.57
N VAL A 457 13.35 6.20 -16.99
CA VAL A 457 12.04 5.99 -17.64
C VAL A 457 11.82 7.07 -18.71
N GLU A 458 11.73 6.66 -19.98
CA GLU A 458 11.42 7.56 -21.11
C GLU A 458 9.92 7.56 -21.44
N HIS A 459 9.19 6.52 -21.04
CA HIS A 459 7.73 6.47 -21.14
C HIS A 459 7.12 5.54 -20.08
N PRO A 460 6.22 6.02 -19.19
CA PRO A 460 5.63 5.19 -18.13
C PRO A 460 4.58 4.19 -18.64
N ASN A 461 3.88 4.48 -19.74
CA ASN A 461 3.01 3.49 -20.41
C ASN A 461 2.89 3.69 -21.94
N ALA A 462 3.84 3.16 -22.70
CA ALA A 462 3.89 3.23 -24.16
C ALA A 462 2.91 2.26 -24.86
N LEU A 463 2.13 1.46 -24.11
CA LEU A 463 1.23 0.49 -24.75
C LEU A 463 0.18 1.18 -25.61
N HIS A 464 -0.30 2.36 -25.21
CA HIS A 464 -1.28 3.13 -25.97
C HIS A 464 -0.73 3.55 -27.34
N ILE A 465 0.47 4.10 -27.40
CA ILE A 465 1.10 4.49 -28.67
C ILE A 465 1.46 3.28 -29.54
N ILE A 466 1.84 2.16 -28.93
CA ILE A 466 2.08 0.91 -29.64
C ILE A 466 0.79 0.37 -30.27
N LYS A 467 -0.34 0.41 -29.55
CA LYS A 467 -1.64 -0.04 -30.06
C LYS A 467 -2.06 0.74 -31.31
N VAL A 468 -1.86 2.06 -31.31
CA VAL A 468 -2.27 2.93 -32.43
C VAL A 468 -1.30 2.82 -33.61
N TRP A 469 -0.01 3.05 -33.38
CA TRP A 469 0.98 3.26 -34.45
C TRP A 469 1.91 2.06 -34.69
N GLY A 470 1.86 1.04 -33.84
CA GLY A 470 2.76 -0.12 -33.93
C GLY A 470 4.23 0.31 -33.96
N ILE A 471 5.02 -0.28 -34.85
CA ILE A 471 6.45 0.04 -34.99
C ILE A 471 6.72 1.49 -35.42
N LYS A 472 5.75 2.20 -36.00
CA LYS A 472 5.92 3.61 -36.37
C LYS A 472 6.10 4.52 -35.15
N ALA A 473 5.72 4.05 -33.95
CA ALA A 473 5.95 4.76 -32.69
C ALA A 473 7.35 4.62 -32.11
N PHE A 474 8.23 3.82 -32.71
CA PHE A 474 9.62 3.72 -32.28
C PHE A 474 10.30 5.10 -32.27
N PRO A 475 11.06 5.49 -31.21
CA PRO A 475 11.57 4.67 -30.09
C PRO A 475 10.64 4.52 -28.87
N PHE A 476 9.35 4.82 -29.01
CA PHE A 476 8.32 4.67 -27.97
C PHE A 476 8.49 5.58 -26.74
N THR A 477 9.19 6.70 -26.91
CA THR A 477 9.38 7.71 -25.84
C THR A 477 8.25 8.73 -25.84
N ARG A 478 8.14 9.53 -24.76
CA ARG A 478 7.16 10.63 -24.69
C ARG A 478 7.37 11.67 -25.80
N GLU A 479 8.60 11.89 -26.24
CA GLU A 479 8.90 12.79 -27.35
C GLU A 479 8.34 12.24 -28.66
N ALA A 480 8.49 10.93 -28.90
CA ALA A 480 7.95 10.26 -30.08
C ALA A 480 6.41 10.30 -30.10
N GLU A 481 5.77 10.06 -28.95
CA GLU A 481 4.33 10.26 -28.76
C GLU A 481 3.93 11.72 -29.05
N GLY A 482 4.73 12.68 -28.57
CA GLY A 482 4.63 14.11 -28.89
C GLY A 482 4.44 14.37 -30.37
N VAL A 483 5.35 13.86 -31.18
CA VAL A 483 5.36 14.05 -32.63
C VAL A 483 4.18 13.33 -33.29
N LEU A 484 3.94 12.06 -32.95
CA LEU A 484 2.86 11.28 -33.57
C LEU A 484 1.47 11.81 -33.25
N ALA A 485 1.27 12.29 -32.02
CA ALA A 485 0.02 12.90 -31.62
C ALA A 485 -0.32 14.09 -32.52
N THR A 486 0.63 14.93 -32.94
CA THR A 486 0.31 16.13 -33.75
C THR A 486 -0.26 15.84 -35.15
N LYS A 487 -0.24 14.59 -35.61
CA LYS A 487 -0.79 14.22 -36.92
C LYS A 487 -2.31 14.19 -36.89
N GLU A 488 -2.93 14.92 -37.82
CA GLU A 488 -4.38 14.90 -38.06
C GLU A 488 -4.81 13.63 -38.85
N ASP A 489 -3.86 12.99 -39.52
CA ASP A 489 -4.04 11.85 -40.43
C ASP A 489 -3.97 10.51 -39.69
N VAL A 490 -4.88 10.28 -38.73
CA VAL A 490 -4.83 9.11 -37.84
C VAL A 490 -5.60 7.88 -38.35
N MET A 491 -6.57 8.06 -39.28
CA MET A 491 -7.46 6.95 -39.65
C MET A 491 -6.73 5.79 -40.31
N GLU A 492 -5.66 6.05 -41.06
CA GLU A 492 -4.83 4.99 -41.61
C GLU A 492 -4.24 4.11 -40.51
N ASP A 493 -3.61 4.72 -39.51
CA ASP A 493 -2.96 4.00 -38.41
C ASP A 493 -3.99 3.21 -37.58
N ILE A 494 -5.20 3.77 -37.38
CA ILE A 494 -6.27 3.07 -36.69
C ILE A 494 -6.76 1.86 -37.50
N MET A 495 -6.97 2.03 -38.80
CA MET A 495 -7.55 0.99 -39.66
C MET A 495 -6.58 -0.14 -40.03
N VAL A 496 -5.26 0.05 -39.88
CA VAL A 496 -4.26 -1.01 -40.07
C VAL A 496 -4.56 -2.20 -39.13
N GLY A 497 -4.85 -3.38 -39.70
CA GLY A 497 -5.22 -4.58 -38.92
C GLY A 497 -6.69 -4.66 -38.48
N VAL A 498 -7.50 -3.64 -38.78
CA VAL A 498 -8.97 -3.66 -38.72
C VAL A 498 -9.55 -4.05 -40.08
N ASN A 499 -8.98 -3.54 -41.18
CA ASN A 499 -9.37 -3.95 -42.53
C ASN A 499 -8.14 -4.06 -43.46
N GLN A 500 -7.94 -5.23 -44.07
CA GLN A 500 -6.76 -5.52 -44.89
C GLN A 500 -6.76 -4.80 -46.25
N LYS A 501 -7.93 -4.37 -46.77
CA LYS A 501 -8.06 -3.75 -48.10
C LYS A 501 -7.89 -2.23 -48.10
N LEU A 502 -7.89 -1.59 -46.93
CA LEU A 502 -7.95 -0.13 -46.82
C LEU A 502 -6.67 0.67 -47.13
N PRO A 503 -5.43 0.16 -46.98
CA PRO A 503 -4.23 0.94 -47.27
C PRO A 503 -4.11 1.42 -48.73
N VAL A 504 -4.89 0.82 -49.65
CA VAL A 504 -4.97 1.23 -51.06
C VAL A 504 -6.01 2.35 -51.25
N VAL A 505 -7.11 2.30 -50.52
CA VAL A 505 -8.25 3.24 -50.63
C VAL A 505 -7.94 4.61 -50.04
N ILE A 506 -7.23 4.62 -48.91
CA ILE A 506 -6.90 5.85 -48.18
C ILE A 506 -5.95 6.77 -48.98
N LYS A 507 -5.14 6.22 -49.89
CA LYS A 507 -4.11 6.96 -50.64
C LYS A 507 -4.65 7.84 -51.77
N ASP A 508 -5.89 7.65 -52.20
CA ASP A 508 -6.50 8.39 -53.31
C ASP A 508 -7.28 9.65 -52.87
N ASP A 509 -7.17 10.05 -51.59
CA ASP A 509 -7.85 11.21 -51.01
C ASP A 509 -9.39 11.18 -51.18
N ARG A 510 -9.93 9.96 -51.26
CA ARG A 510 -11.37 9.66 -51.38
C ARG A 510 -12.10 9.88 -50.06
N TYR A 511 -13.39 10.16 -50.14
CA TYR A 511 -14.24 10.20 -48.95
C TYR A 511 -14.59 8.79 -48.52
N ILE A 512 -14.56 8.53 -47.22
CA ILE A 512 -14.84 7.21 -46.66
C ILE A 512 -15.82 7.37 -45.50
N PHE A 513 -16.94 6.67 -45.56
CA PHE A 513 -17.79 6.45 -44.40
C PHE A 513 -17.37 5.17 -43.69
N PHE A 514 -16.78 5.31 -42.51
CA PHE A 514 -16.69 4.23 -41.55
C PHE A 514 -17.94 4.22 -40.71
N TYR A 515 -18.62 3.09 -40.62
CA TYR A 515 -19.88 3.02 -39.87
C TYR A 515 -20.03 1.66 -39.20
N GLY A 516 -20.91 1.63 -38.20
CA GLY A 516 -21.25 0.45 -37.43
C GLY A 516 -22.34 0.78 -36.42
N GLY A 517 -22.74 -0.21 -35.62
CA GLY A 517 -23.83 -0.04 -34.66
C GLY A 517 -24.29 -1.37 -34.09
N LYS A 518 -25.08 -1.33 -33.00
CA LYS A 518 -25.72 -2.53 -32.44
C LYS A 518 -27.01 -2.92 -33.17
N ASP A 519 -27.60 -2.00 -33.92
CA ASP A 519 -28.82 -2.21 -34.67
C ASP A 519 -28.51 -2.62 -36.11
N ASN A 520 -28.67 -3.92 -36.39
CA ASN A 520 -28.44 -4.47 -37.73
C ASN A 520 -29.42 -3.91 -38.78
N GLU A 521 -30.64 -3.55 -38.40
CA GLU A 521 -31.61 -2.96 -39.32
C GLU A 521 -31.14 -1.56 -39.72
N TRP A 522 -30.71 -0.76 -38.75
CA TRP A 522 -30.11 0.55 -39.01
C TRP A 522 -28.89 0.44 -39.94
N VAL A 523 -27.98 -0.52 -39.69
CA VAL A 523 -26.79 -0.73 -40.53
C VAL A 523 -27.17 -1.05 -41.98
N GLN A 524 -28.17 -1.91 -42.20
CA GLN A 524 -28.63 -2.26 -43.55
C GLN A 524 -29.29 -1.06 -44.26
N GLN A 525 -30.16 -0.33 -43.56
CA GLN A 525 -30.81 0.86 -44.10
C GLN A 525 -29.78 1.94 -44.46
N PHE A 526 -28.81 2.18 -43.58
CA PHE A 526 -27.76 3.17 -43.81
C PHE A 526 -26.90 2.77 -45.01
N THR A 527 -26.49 1.51 -45.09
CA THR A 527 -25.71 0.99 -46.23
C THR A 527 -26.44 1.25 -47.56
N LYS A 528 -27.73 0.93 -47.64
CA LYS A 528 -28.55 1.15 -48.84
C LYS A 528 -28.61 2.62 -49.23
N LYS A 529 -28.94 3.50 -48.27
CA LYS A 529 -29.12 4.94 -48.52
C LYS A 529 -27.80 5.65 -48.82
N ALA A 530 -26.73 5.33 -48.09
CA ALA A 530 -25.40 5.88 -48.35
C ALA A 530 -24.86 5.42 -49.71
N THR A 531 -25.16 4.18 -50.13
CA THR A 531 -24.80 3.70 -51.49
C THR A 531 -25.55 4.45 -52.58
N ALA A 532 -26.83 4.78 -52.35
CA ALA A 532 -27.61 5.61 -53.27
C ALA A 532 -27.04 7.03 -53.36
N LEU A 533 -26.72 7.66 -52.22
CA LEU A 533 -26.06 8.97 -52.16
C LEU A 533 -24.72 8.96 -52.91
N ALA A 534 -23.86 7.97 -52.65
CA ALA A 534 -22.56 7.85 -53.30
C ALA A 534 -22.66 7.70 -54.83
N ASN A 535 -23.79 7.17 -55.33
CA ASN A 535 -24.03 6.94 -56.74
C ASN A 535 -24.86 8.02 -57.43
N ASP A 536 -25.36 9.01 -56.68
CA ASP A 536 -26.21 10.07 -57.20
C ASP A 536 -25.48 10.89 -58.28
N PRO A 537 -26.19 11.31 -59.34
CA PRO A 537 -25.60 12.13 -60.39
C PRO A 537 -24.87 13.36 -59.86
N ALA A 538 -25.41 14.07 -58.85
CA ALA A 538 -24.79 15.28 -58.30
C ALA A 538 -23.42 15.02 -57.66
N ILE A 539 -23.23 13.86 -57.00
CA ILE A 539 -21.96 13.45 -56.39
C ILE A 539 -20.94 13.08 -57.48
N LYS A 540 -21.36 12.27 -58.46
CA LYS A 540 -20.49 11.86 -59.58
C LYS A 540 -20.06 13.04 -60.44
N GLU A 541 -20.98 13.95 -60.72
CA GLU A 541 -20.76 15.19 -61.44
C GLU A 541 -19.80 16.14 -60.72
N ALA A 542 -19.80 16.14 -59.38
CA ALA A 542 -18.84 16.85 -58.56
C ALA A 542 -17.49 16.12 -58.44
N ARG A 543 -17.31 14.96 -59.11
CA ARG A 543 -16.12 14.09 -59.07
C ARG A 543 -15.75 13.63 -57.66
N ILE A 544 -16.77 13.44 -56.83
CA ILE A 544 -16.62 12.93 -55.46
C ILE A 544 -16.76 11.42 -55.50
N TYR A 545 -15.83 10.73 -54.87
CA TYR A 545 -15.87 9.28 -54.70
C TYR A 545 -16.02 8.95 -53.21
N ILE A 546 -17.10 8.26 -52.87
CA ILE A 546 -17.43 7.86 -51.50
C ILE A 546 -17.34 6.35 -51.38
N GLU A 547 -16.49 5.87 -50.49
CA GLU A 547 -16.38 4.46 -50.14
C GLU A 547 -17.07 4.19 -48.80
N LEU A 548 -17.70 3.01 -48.69
CA LEU A 548 -18.42 2.59 -47.49
C LEU A 548 -17.68 1.45 -46.82
N VAL A 549 -17.34 1.61 -45.55
CA VAL A 549 -16.59 0.64 -44.76
C VAL A 549 -17.38 0.32 -43.50
N LEU A 550 -18.06 -0.83 -43.51
CA LEU A 550 -18.69 -1.39 -42.33
C LEU A 550 -17.60 -1.98 -41.41
N VAL A 551 -17.46 -1.42 -40.21
CA VAL A 551 -16.44 -1.83 -39.24
C VAL A 551 -16.91 -3.06 -38.47
N GLY A 552 -15.99 -4.01 -38.23
CA GLY A 552 -16.28 -5.24 -37.50
C GLY A 552 -16.68 -6.44 -38.38
N LYS A 553 -16.55 -6.33 -39.70
CA LYS A 553 -16.72 -7.46 -40.63
C LYS A 553 -15.37 -8.01 -41.10
N ASN A 554 -15.28 -9.33 -41.26
CA ASN A 554 -14.12 -9.99 -41.88
C ASN A 554 -14.19 -9.94 -43.42
N GLU A 555 -13.19 -10.51 -44.10
CA GLU A 555 -13.09 -10.52 -45.57
C GLU A 555 -14.27 -11.21 -46.29
N LYS A 556 -15.00 -12.07 -45.56
CA LYS A 556 -16.20 -12.77 -46.04
C LYS A 556 -17.49 -12.02 -45.70
N GLY A 557 -17.40 -10.83 -45.12
CA GLY A 557 -18.56 -10.02 -44.70
C GLY A 557 -19.27 -10.52 -43.43
N GLN A 558 -18.66 -11.43 -42.67
CA GLN A 558 -19.20 -11.96 -41.42
C GLN A 558 -18.72 -11.14 -40.22
N ASP A 559 -19.53 -11.10 -39.15
CA ASP A 559 -19.15 -10.40 -37.92
C ASP A 559 -17.90 -11.01 -37.29
N ASP A 560 -16.94 -10.14 -36.99
CA ASP A 560 -15.68 -10.47 -36.32
C ASP A 560 -15.52 -9.55 -35.12
N VAL A 561 -15.84 -10.13 -33.96
CA VAL A 561 -15.76 -9.46 -32.65
C VAL A 561 -14.32 -8.98 -32.36
N GLY A 562 -13.31 -9.69 -32.85
CA GLY A 562 -11.91 -9.31 -32.67
C GLY A 562 -11.52 -8.09 -33.50
N ILE A 563 -12.01 -7.97 -34.74
CA ILE A 563 -11.81 -6.78 -35.58
C ILE A 563 -12.46 -5.55 -34.93
N LEU A 564 -13.71 -5.69 -34.49
CA LEU A 564 -14.43 -4.58 -33.85
C LEU A 564 -13.77 -4.17 -32.53
N GLY A 565 -13.34 -5.14 -31.72
CA GLY A 565 -12.58 -4.88 -30.49
C GLY A 565 -11.30 -4.11 -30.76
N ARG A 566 -10.48 -4.55 -31.73
CA ARG A 566 -9.24 -3.84 -32.10
C ARG A 566 -9.47 -2.40 -32.54
N PHE A 567 -10.56 -2.13 -33.27
CA PHE A 567 -10.92 -0.77 -33.68
C PHE A 567 -11.17 0.12 -32.46
N TRP A 568 -12.01 -0.33 -31.53
CA TRP A 568 -12.32 0.43 -30.30
C TRP A 568 -11.11 0.61 -29.40
N ASP A 569 -10.30 -0.44 -29.21
CA ASP A 569 -9.07 -0.39 -28.42
C ASP A 569 -8.09 0.67 -28.94
N LYS A 570 -7.99 0.81 -30.26
CA LYS A 570 -7.15 1.82 -30.90
C LYS A 570 -7.72 3.22 -30.76
N MET A 571 -9.03 3.39 -30.94
CA MET A 571 -9.70 4.68 -30.73
C MET A 571 -9.53 5.17 -29.29
N GLU A 572 -9.72 4.29 -28.32
CA GLU A 572 -9.49 4.57 -26.90
C GLU A 572 -8.01 4.91 -26.65
N SER A 573 -7.07 4.11 -27.16
CA SER A 573 -5.63 4.34 -26.98
C SER A 573 -5.17 5.67 -27.58
N PHE A 574 -5.70 6.06 -28.74
CA PHE A 574 -5.42 7.37 -29.33
C PHE A 574 -5.95 8.49 -28.44
N PHE A 575 -7.19 8.39 -27.97
CA PHE A 575 -7.79 9.37 -27.06
C PHE A 575 -6.99 9.50 -25.75
N PHE A 576 -6.50 8.39 -25.19
CA PHE A 576 -5.64 8.41 -24.00
C PHE A 576 -4.29 9.10 -24.24
N SER A 577 -3.62 8.82 -25.37
CA SER A 577 -2.34 9.46 -25.73
C SER A 577 -2.43 11.01 -25.86
N LYS A 578 -3.65 11.52 -26.09
CA LYS A 578 -3.94 12.94 -26.26
C LYS A 578 -4.35 13.64 -24.97
N THR A 579 -5.03 12.94 -24.07
CA THR A 579 -5.65 13.52 -22.88
C THR A 579 -4.71 13.63 -21.68
N GLU A 580 -3.57 12.92 -21.67
CA GLU A 580 -2.52 13.14 -20.65
C GLU A 580 -1.89 14.54 -20.72
N LYS A 581 -2.00 15.22 -21.87
CA LYS A 581 -1.52 16.59 -22.07
C LYS A 581 -2.65 17.54 -21.66
N LYS A 582 -2.43 18.38 -20.64
CA LYS A 582 -3.39 19.38 -20.10
C LYS A 582 -3.69 20.53 -21.07
N THR A 583 -4.00 20.22 -22.32
CA THR A 583 -4.36 21.16 -23.39
C THR A 583 -5.79 20.90 -23.84
N GLU A 584 -6.47 21.93 -24.36
CA GLU A 584 -7.79 21.72 -24.97
C GLU A 584 -7.72 20.65 -26.07
N PRO A 585 -8.73 19.76 -26.19
CA PRO A 585 -8.74 18.74 -27.22
C PRO A 585 -8.82 19.38 -28.60
N ASP A 586 -7.89 18.97 -29.48
CA ASP A 586 -7.88 19.35 -30.89
C ASP A 586 -9.11 18.81 -31.64
N ALA A 587 -9.32 19.28 -32.87
CA ALA A 587 -10.49 18.93 -33.67
C ALA A 587 -10.68 17.42 -33.83
N VAL A 588 -9.60 16.68 -34.14
CA VAL A 588 -9.65 15.22 -34.33
C VAL A 588 -9.96 14.50 -33.01
N THR A 589 -9.36 14.95 -31.91
CA THR A 589 -9.62 14.42 -30.57
C THR A 589 -11.08 14.59 -30.17
N ARG A 590 -11.71 15.72 -30.52
CA ARG A 590 -13.15 15.94 -30.30
C ARG A 590 -14.02 15.00 -31.13
N GLU A 591 -13.67 14.78 -32.40
CA GLU A 591 -14.43 13.83 -33.25
C GLU A 591 -14.28 12.38 -32.78
N ILE A 592 -13.12 11.99 -32.24
CA ILE A 592 -12.92 10.66 -31.62
C ILE A 592 -13.66 10.56 -30.29
N GLN A 593 -13.69 11.63 -29.48
CA GLN A 593 -14.49 11.68 -28.26
C GLN A 593 -15.99 11.48 -28.55
N LYS A 594 -16.51 12.14 -29.61
CA LYS A 594 -17.88 11.90 -30.09
C LYS A 594 -18.08 10.43 -30.48
N LEU A 595 -17.13 9.85 -31.22
CA LEU A 595 -17.22 8.45 -31.64
C LEU A 595 -17.31 7.50 -30.45
N LEU A 596 -16.44 7.69 -29.45
CA LEU A 596 -16.45 6.90 -28.21
C LEU A 596 -17.78 7.04 -27.47
N SER A 597 -18.44 8.20 -27.56
CA SER A 597 -19.78 8.40 -26.99
C SER A 597 -20.88 7.59 -27.68
N TYR A 598 -20.66 7.16 -28.93
CA TYR A 598 -21.61 6.39 -29.73
C TYR A 598 -21.28 4.89 -29.79
N LYS A 599 -20.23 4.43 -29.09
CA LYS A 599 -19.76 3.02 -29.09
C LYS A 599 -20.88 2.01 -28.83
N ASN A 600 -21.84 2.38 -27.97
CA ASN A 600 -22.92 1.52 -27.52
C ASN A 600 -24.28 1.82 -28.15
N GLU A 601 -24.36 2.79 -29.06
CA GLU A 601 -25.61 3.26 -29.68
C GLU A 601 -26.07 2.37 -30.83
N SER A 602 -27.28 2.63 -31.34
CA SER A 602 -27.87 1.88 -32.46
C SER A 602 -27.03 1.97 -33.73
N GLY A 603 -26.43 3.14 -33.99
CA GLY A 603 -25.58 3.39 -35.13
C GLY A 603 -24.64 4.58 -34.94
N TRP A 604 -23.52 4.58 -35.65
CA TRP A 604 -22.54 5.67 -35.69
C TRP A 604 -21.87 5.72 -37.06
N VAL A 605 -21.39 6.92 -37.42
CA VAL A 605 -20.69 7.16 -38.69
C VAL A 605 -19.52 8.11 -38.47
N VAL A 606 -18.38 7.78 -39.07
CA VAL A 606 -17.21 8.65 -39.21
C VAL A 606 -16.98 8.89 -40.69
N LEU A 607 -16.95 10.16 -41.10
CA LEU A 607 -16.54 10.59 -42.42
C LEU A 607 -15.07 11.00 -42.38
N SER A 608 -14.25 10.34 -43.18
CA SER A 608 -12.87 10.75 -43.45
C SER A 608 -12.69 11.18 -44.91
N LYS A 609 -11.64 11.95 -45.16
CA LYS A 609 -11.06 12.16 -46.48
C LYS A 609 -9.63 11.67 -46.43
N GLY A 610 -9.34 10.58 -47.14
CA GLY A 610 -8.12 9.81 -46.91
C GLY A 610 -7.96 9.46 -45.41
N SER A 611 -6.82 9.84 -44.84
CA SER A 611 -6.47 9.56 -43.43
C SER A 611 -7.04 10.57 -42.42
N LYS A 612 -7.56 11.71 -42.89
CA LYS A 612 -8.03 12.80 -42.05
C LYS A 612 -9.48 12.60 -41.62
N VAL A 613 -9.74 12.62 -40.32
CA VAL A 613 -11.11 12.62 -39.78
C VAL A 613 -11.74 14.00 -40.02
N ILE A 614 -12.88 14.03 -40.71
CA ILE A 614 -13.61 15.27 -40.97
C ILE A 614 -14.77 15.42 -39.98
N PHE A 615 -15.47 14.31 -39.69
CA PHE A 615 -16.73 14.34 -38.98
C PHE A 615 -17.07 13.00 -38.34
N THR A 616 -17.64 13.04 -37.13
CA THR A 616 -18.29 11.91 -36.46
C THR A 616 -19.71 12.28 -36.04
N GLY A 617 -20.68 11.41 -36.34
CA GLY A 617 -22.07 11.61 -35.96
C GLY A 617 -22.81 10.38 -35.47
N HIS A 618 -23.86 10.62 -34.69
CA HIS A 618 -24.79 9.61 -34.21
C HIS A 618 -25.68 9.08 -35.34
N GLY A 619 -25.96 7.78 -35.35
CA GLY A 619 -26.61 7.09 -36.46
C GLY A 619 -27.97 7.67 -36.87
N THR A 620 -28.79 8.13 -35.92
CA THR A 620 -30.10 8.75 -36.25
C THR A 620 -29.94 10.09 -36.95
N THR A 621 -29.04 10.94 -36.46
CA THR A 621 -28.79 12.27 -37.02
C THR A 621 -28.16 12.17 -38.41
N VAL A 622 -27.20 11.26 -38.60
CA VAL A 622 -26.54 11.06 -39.89
C VAL A 622 -27.49 10.42 -40.91
N MET A 623 -28.33 9.47 -40.49
CA MET A 623 -29.37 8.92 -41.35
C MET A 623 -30.27 10.02 -41.92
N LYS A 624 -30.69 10.97 -41.09
CA LYS A 624 -31.52 12.10 -41.53
C LYS A 624 -30.80 12.99 -42.55
N VAL A 625 -29.50 13.26 -42.36
CA VAL A 625 -28.70 14.02 -43.34
C VAL A 625 -28.67 13.32 -44.70
N VAL A 626 -28.52 11.99 -44.71
CA VAL A 626 -28.52 11.20 -45.94
C VAL A 626 -29.91 11.14 -46.58
N ASP A 627 -30.98 11.01 -45.80
CA ASP A 627 -32.36 11.03 -46.29
C ASP A 627 -32.76 12.37 -46.91
N GLU A 628 -32.24 13.46 -46.34
CA GLU A 628 -32.53 14.82 -46.79
C GLU A 628 -31.55 15.31 -47.87
N PHE A 629 -30.80 14.40 -48.53
CA PHE A 629 -29.81 14.76 -49.54
C PHE A 629 -30.37 15.67 -50.64
N ASP A 630 -31.60 15.43 -51.10
CA ASP A 630 -32.26 16.27 -52.10
C ASP A 630 -32.37 17.74 -51.70
N LYS A 631 -32.40 18.05 -50.39
CA LYS A 631 -32.50 19.41 -49.87
C LYS A 631 -31.18 20.18 -49.91
N TRP A 632 -30.04 19.49 -49.97
CA TRP A 632 -28.71 20.12 -49.91
C TRP A 632 -27.77 19.74 -51.05
N LYS A 633 -28.12 18.78 -51.91
CA LYS A 633 -27.27 18.31 -53.03
C LYS A 633 -26.86 19.41 -54.01
N GLY A 634 -27.67 20.46 -54.17
CA GLY A 634 -27.35 21.60 -55.04
C GLY A 634 -26.11 22.38 -54.60
N TYR A 635 -25.80 22.40 -53.29
CA TYR A 635 -24.70 23.18 -52.73
C TYR A 635 -23.36 22.42 -52.72
N VAL A 636 -23.34 21.15 -53.14
CA VAL A 636 -22.13 20.30 -53.10
C VAL A 636 -20.98 20.89 -53.92
N ARG A 637 -21.28 21.42 -55.11
CA ARG A 637 -20.27 22.05 -55.98
C ARG A 637 -19.86 23.45 -55.50
N GLU A 638 -20.75 24.18 -54.86
CA GLU A 638 -20.53 25.57 -54.46
C GLU A 638 -19.74 25.67 -53.15
N ILE A 639 -20.05 24.82 -52.18
CA ILE A 639 -19.54 24.90 -50.80
C ILE A 639 -18.51 23.79 -50.51
N GLY A 640 -18.51 22.71 -51.29
CA GLY A 640 -17.70 21.53 -51.06
C GLY A 640 -18.40 20.52 -50.14
N TYR A 641 -18.20 19.22 -50.42
CA TYR A 641 -18.97 18.13 -49.82
C TYR A 641 -18.83 18.04 -48.30
N GLU A 642 -17.60 18.07 -47.78
CA GLU A 642 -17.34 17.97 -46.36
C GLU A 642 -17.91 19.14 -45.56
N ILE A 643 -17.90 20.34 -46.15
CA ILE A 643 -18.39 21.55 -45.50
C ILE A 643 -19.91 21.54 -45.46
N ILE A 644 -20.58 21.27 -46.59
CA ILE A 644 -22.04 21.24 -46.63
C ILE A 644 -22.61 20.09 -45.80
N PHE A 645 -21.97 18.92 -45.82
CA PHE A 645 -22.40 17.76 -45.04
C PHE A 645 -22.37 18.07 -43.55
N LYS A 646 -21.26 18.65 -43.07
CA LYS A 646 -21.11 19.07 -41.67
C LYS A 646 -22.09 20.17 -41.29
N GLN A 647 -22.23 21.23 -42.10
CA GLN A 647 -23.17 22.32 -41.83
C GLN A 647 -24.62 21.84 -41.79
N TYR A 648 -25.01 20.92 -42.67
CA TYR A 648 -26.36 20.36 -42.66
C TYR A 648 -26.58 19.45 -41.45
N HIS A 649 -25.58 18.66 -41.06
CA HIS A 649 -25.63 17.87 -39.85
C HIS A 649 -25.75 18.72 -38.58
N ASP A 650 -25.00 19.82 -38.48
CA ASP A 650 -25.09 20.75 -37.35
C ASP A 650 -26.52 21.30 -37.20
N LYS A 651 -27.20 21.63 -38.31
CA LYS A 651 -28.63 22.01 -38.31
C LYS A 651 -29.55 20.88 -37.85
N VAL A 652 -29.25 19.63 -38.21
CA VAL A 652 -30.02 18.46 -37.76
C VAL A 652 -29.85 18.24 -36.25
N ILE A 653 -28.63 18.42 -35.72
CA ILE A 653 -28.34 18.30 -34.29
C ILE A 653 -29.08 19.38 -33.50
N GLU A 654 -29.13 20.63 -33.96
CA GLU A 654 -29.85 21.71 -33.26
C GLU A 654 -31.31 21.37 -32.96
N VAL A 655 -31.96 20.63 -33.86
CA VAL A 655 -33.35 20.19 -33.70
C VAL A 655 -33.47 18.91 -32.88
N ASN A 656 -32.47 18.02 -32.91
CA ASN A 656 -32.52 16.72 -32.25
C ASN A 656 -31.14 16.35 -31.68
N ARG A 657 -30.82 16.89 -30.49
CA ARG A 657 -29.54 16.65 -29.80
C ARG A 657 -29.54 15.30 -29.07
N PRO A 658 -28.81 14.26 -29.55
CA PRO A 658 -28.70 13.01 -28.82
C PRO A 658 -27.92 13.22 -27.50
N CYS A 659 -28.32 12.51 -26.44
CA CYS A 659 -27.54 12.49 -25.19
C CYS A 659 -26.19 11.82 -25.46
N SER A 660 -25.11 12.43 -24.99
CA SER A 660 -23.76 11.87 -25.12
C SER A 660 -23.34 11.20 -23.82
N ARG A 661 -22.85 9.96 -23.91
CA ARG A 661 -22.26 9.25 -22.77
C ARG A 661 -20.89 8.70 -23.17
N VAL A 662 -19.83 9.18 -22.53
CA VAL A 662 -18.47 8.65 -22.71
C VAL A 662 -18.08 7.88 -21.46
N ASP A 663 -17.76 6.61 -21.63
CA ASP A 663 -17.24 5.76 -20.55
C ASP A 663 -15.70 5.71 -20.68
N ILE A 664 -14.98 6.24 -19.69
CA ILE A 664 -13.52 6.21 -19.63
C ILE A 664 -13.08 5.13 -18.63
N PRO A 665 -12.28 4.13 -19.04
CA PRO A 665 -11.66 3.18 -18.12
C PRO A 665 -11.02 3.87 -16.90
N LEU A 666 -11.40 3.45 -15.69
CA LEU A 666 -11.10 4.19 -14.46
C LEU A 666 -9.63 3.99 -14.03
N GLY A 667 -8.86 5.09 -13.96
CA GLY A 667 -7.46 5.12 -13.53
C GLY A 667 -7.21 5.78 -12.16
N VAL A 668 -8.21 6.29 -11.43
CA VAL A 668 -8.01 7.06 -10.19
C VAL A 668 -9.09 6.76 -9.14
N GLY A 669 -8.70 6.40 -7.91
CA GLY A 669 -9.60 6.30 -6.73
C GLY A 669 -9.57 4.96 -5.97
N LYS A 670 -10.08 4.99 -4.72
CA LYS A 670 -10.35 3.82 -3.87
C LYS A 670 -11.60 3.08 -4.38
N VAL A 671 -11.48 2.33 -5.46
CA VAL A 671 -12.52 1.41 -5.94
C VAL A 671 -12.08 -0.02 -5.55
N PRO A 672 -13.00 -0.93 -5.18
CA PRO A 672 -12.62 -2.32 -4.92
C PRO A 672 -11.82 -2.88 -6.10
N GLU A 673 -10.60 -3.39 -5.84
CA GLU A 673 -9.67 -3.81 -6.90
C GLU A 673 -10.25 -4.95 -7.79
N HIS A 674 -11.22 -5.71 -7.28
CA HIS A 674 -11.86 -6.82 -7.98
C HIS A 674 -13.35 -6.91 -7.60
N MET A 675 -14.24 -6.83 -8.60
CA MET A 675 -15.65 -7.18 -8.46
C MET A 675 -15.96 -8.31 -9.43
N HIS A 676 -16.34 -9.48 -8.92
CA HIS A 676 -16.70 -10.61 -9.78
C HIS A 676 -18.14 -10.48 -10.27
N CYS A 677 -18.39 -10.91 -11.51
CA CYS A 677 -19.74 -11.03 -12.02
C CYS A 677 -20.51 -12.06 -11.18
N PRO A 678 -21.73 -11.75 -10.68
CA PRO A 678 -22.51 -12.69 -9.88
C PRO A 678 -22.99 -13.92 -10.69
N HIS A 679 -22.79 -13.91 -12.01
CA HIS A 679 -23.25 -14.94 -12.93
C HIS A 679 -22.11 -15.67 -13.67
N CYS A 680 -20.86 -15.24 -13.55
CA CYS A 680 -19.72 -15.92 -14.19
C CYS A 680 -18.39 -15.62 -13.47
N PRO A 681 -17.34 -16.43 -13.66
CA PRO A 681 -16.07 -16.25 -12.93
C PRO A 681 -15.25 -15.02 -13.39
N ARG A 682 -15.77 -14.19 -14.30
CA ARG A 682 -15.04 -13.03 -14.83
C ARG A 682 -15.07 -11.86 -13.85
N VAL A 683 -13.99 -11.10 -13.83
CA VAL A 683 -13.90 -9.81 -13.15
C VAL A 683 -14.62 -8.76 -14.01
N MET A 684 -15.43 -7.93 -13.37
CA MET A 684 -16.16 -6.83 -14.01
C MET A 684 -15.21 -5.67 -14.33
N GLU A 685 -15.44 -5.03 -15.48
CA GLU A 685 -14.70 -3.83 -15.87
C GLU A 685 -15.23 -2.58 -15.16
N THR A 686 -14.34 -1.63 -14.84
CA THR A 686 -14.67 -0.38 -14.14
C THR A 686 -14.48 0.83 -15.05
N TYR A 687 -15.47 1.72 -15.10
CA TYR A 687 -15.50 2.91 -15.94
C TYR A 687 -15.97 4.16 -15.17
N ILE A 688 -15.40 5.33 -15.49
CA ILE A 688 -16.00 6.65 -15.20
C ILE A 688 -16.91 6.99 -16.37
N SER A 689 -18.20 7.18 -16.10
CA SER A 689 -19.15 7.63 -17.11
C SER A 689 -19.34 9.14 -17.05
N PHE A 690 -19.00 9.85 -18.12
CA PHE A 690 -19.38 11.24 -18.35
C PHE A 690 -20.66 11.25 -19.18
N LYS A 691 -21.74 11.80 -18.63
CA LYS A 691 -23.04 11.86 -19.31
C LYS A 691 -23.47 13.31 -19.47
N CYS A 692 -23.76 13.70 -20.71
CA CYS A 692 -24.37 14.98 -21.06
C CYS A 692 -25.70 14.69 -21.75
N CYS A 693 -26.81 14.91 -21.04
CA CYS A 693 -28.13 14.92 -21.66
C CYS A 693 -28.59 16.36 -21.83
N HIS A 694 -28.89 16.71 -23.06
CA HIS A 694 -29.45 18.01 -23.42
C HIS A 694 -30.95 18.00 -23.09
N VAL A 695 -31.28 18.23 -21.82
CA VAL A 695 -32.67 18.52 -21.41
C VAL A 695 -32.93 20.00 -21.69
N ASP A 696 -33.01 20.36 -22.96
CA ASP A 696 -33.49 21.67 -23.38
C ASP A 696 -34.98 21.50 -23.78
N GLY A 697 -35.87 21.55 -22.78
CA GLY A 697 -37.32 21.47 -23.03
C GLY A 697 -38.20 21.46 -21.77
N ALA A 698 -38.78 22.63 -21.47
CA ALA A 698 -39.92 22.89 -20.58
C ALA A 698 -39.70 22.83 -19.04
N LEU A 699 -39.10 23.89 -18.51
CA LEU A 699 -39.50 24.49 -17.23
C LEU A 699 -40.92 25.10 -17.38
N ASN A 700 -41.91 24.27 -17.72
CA ASN A 700 -43.34 24.59 -17.76
C ASN A 700 -44.16 23.31 -17.86
N SER A 701 -44.26 22.58 -16.75
CA SER A 701 -45.44 21.78 -16.43
C SER A 701 -45.36 21.34 -14.96
N LEU A 702 -46.09 22.07 -14.11
CA LEU A 702 -46.51 21.60 -12.81
C LEU A 702 -47.19 20.23 -12.97
N HIS A 703 -46.79 19.24 -12.17
CA HIS A 703 -47.65 18.62 -11.16
C HIS A 703 -46.87 17.64 -10.28
#